data_AF-A0A955S164-F1
#
_entry.id   AF-A0A955S164-F1
#
_cell.length_a   1.000
_cell.length_b   1.000
_cell.length_c   1.000
_cell.angle_alpha   90.00
_cell.angle_beta   90.00
_cell.angle_gamma   90.00
#
_symmetry.space_group_name_H-M   'P 1'
#
loop_
_entity.id
_entity.type
_entity.pdbx_description
1 polymer ?
#
loop_
_entity_poly.entity_id
_entity_poly.type
_entity_poly.pdbx_seq_one_letter_code
_entity_poly.pdbx_strand_id
1 'polypeptide(L)'
;MKKFLIFIAILAVLAGAGVFFLQKQAGITIFKTEEFKIESVLPEKPVAYFEFRNTRANVERLATTPFWKALGEVNWELLMEGNKKNAQALIIFKLIQEGLEDPKKAEVLSKFLGQDIGMAVYPFEIDLDALGAGDPRVFGDILQRIGQSFYFVTRLDAQAQVAEIIARSQDQLGENVTVEDVIYKDQPIKVIKLEGAKIEIAYTRINDLLIVALDKFAIQRSIDVHQEAAPGLIADAEYVRTRDTFIDGTDMKAYLNTHYVMQTAMDGMKQIFVKQGGDEALIHEQVEQSFKSISGFKSVGISSLWKDTLNTKVDFHFVLDEMQASVAEYYRSCTNVSNASIKLVPQQALAYQWSNCFDLNYYWEEMKAEFERTAQTGQPSPTEQIAQYEKLIGLTIEGDILPAFGKEIGGYLNTVHLDQKFPIPELLLFLKINDRQKAEKLLGLARNQPIVVFQSEEYNGVTLNYITLPLADYVSPGYAFINDYLTIALNKAMLKSSVDVSSGAAAGITGNASFQAVNQGLTADGIGVMYLEIDELAFKINSILEWSNEWATANDQKKEAFKTGAELRLTQVQKNIEEDEQILNAAVAERKEMESRVQAVRDSGQDLGMLEKSLAKLQEREDEIRGDIEASIDEALEIQETIKGYSKRAMPADERGKYLNGIIYPLIDCFKTVEGFSTITTISEGAMETRIFTKL
;
A
#
# COMPACT_ATOMS: atom_id res chain seq x y z
N MET A 1 30.28 -73.15 -27.42
CA MET A 1 30.39 -71.69 -27.19
C MET A 1 29.17 -70.88 -27.64
N LYS A 2 28.71 -70.96 -28.91
CA LYS A 2 27.58 -70.14 -29.41
C LYS A 2 26.27 -70.27 -28.61
N LYS A 3 25.90 -71.50 -28.21
CA LYS A 3 24.70 -71.77 -27.39
C LYS A 3 24.80 -71.27 -25.93
N PHE A 4 26.03 -71.18 -25.40
CA PHE A 4 26.28 -70.67 -24.04
C PHE A 4 26.22 -69.15 -24.00
N LEU A 5 26.72 -68.47 -25.04
CA LEU A 5 26.59 -67.01 -25.19
C LEU A 5 25.14 -66.57 -25.42
N ILE A 6 24.36 -67.34 -26.18
CA ILE A 6 22.91 -67.09 -26.36
C ILE A 6 22.16 -67.27 -25.04
N PHE A 7 22.52 -68.28 -24.24
CA PHE A 7 21.91 -68.50 -22.93
C PHE A 7 22.23 -67.37 -21.94
N ILE A 8 23.47 -66.87 -21.92
CA ILE A 8 23.87 -65.71 -21.10
C ILE A 8 23.17 -64.42 -21.57
N ALA A 9 23.02 -64.21 -22.88
CA ALA A 9 22.29 -63.05 -23.40
C ALA A 9 20.80 -63.09 -23.03
N ILE A 10 20.17 -64.26 -23.08
CA ILE A 10 18.78 -64.44 -22.66
C ILE A 10 18.64 -64.22 -21.14
N LEU A 11 19.57 -64.71 -20.34
CA LEU A 11 19.60 -64.47 -18.89
C LEU A 11 19.83 -62.99 -18.54
N ALA A 12 20.67 -62.27 -19.28
CA ALA A 12 20.88 -60.84 -19.09
C ALA A 12 19.65 -60.01 -19.48
N VAL A 13 18.94 -60.40 -20.55
CA VAL A 13 17.68 -59.76 -20.95
C VAL A 13 16.57 -60.05 -19.96
N LEU A 14 16.47 -61.28 -19.44
CA LEU A 14 15.49 -61.66 -18.42
C LEU A 14 15.79 -61.03 -17.05
N ALA A 15 17.07 -60.90 -16.68
CA ALA A 15 17.48 -60.18 -15.48
C ALA A 15 17.23 -58.67 -15.61
N GLY A 16 17.52 -58.07 -16.78
CA GLY A 16 17.20 -56.67 -17.07
C GLY A 16 15.69 -56.39 -17.06
N ALA A 17 14.89 -57.28 -17.65
CA ALA A 17 13.43 -57.20 -17.63
C ALA A 17 12.86 -57.42 -16.23
N GLY A 18 13.44 -58.34 -15.44
CA GLY A 18 13.05 -58.60 -14.05
C GLY A 18 13.36 -57.43 -13.13
N VAL A 19 14.52 -56.79 -13.28
CA VAL A 19 14.89 -55.55 -12.57
C VAL A 19 13.97 -54.41 -12.98
N PHE A 20 13.66 -54.26 -14.28
CA PHE A 20 12.71 -53.25 -14.77
C PHE A 20 11.29 -53.46 -14.21
N PHE A 21 10.83 -54.71 -14.12
CA PHE A 21 9.50 -55.04 -13.59
C PHE A 21 9.41 -54.87 -12.07
N LEU A 22 10.44 -55.30 -11.33
CA LEU A 22 10.55 -55.09 -9.88
C LEU A 22 10.73 -53.62 -9.52
N GLN A 23 11.43 -52.84 -10.34
CA GLN A 23 11.55 -51.37 -10.19
C GLN A 23 10.21 -50.67 -10.40
N LYS A 24 9.43 -51.09 -11.40
CA LYS A 24 8.09 -50.57 -11.66
C LYS A 24 7.10 -50.91 -10.54
N GLN A 25 7.26 -52.07 -9.90
CA GLN A 25 6.41 -52.51 -8.80
C GLN A 25 6.83 -51.93 -7.43
N ALA A 26 8.10 -51.58 -7.25
CA ALA A 26 8.65 -50.98 -6.02
C ALA A 26 8.62 -49.45 -6.00
N GLY A 27 8.19 -48.77 -7.08
CA GLY A 27 8.13 -47.31 -7.16
C GLY A 27 9.50 -46.61 -7.21
N ILE A 28 10.58 -47.34 -7.51
CA ILE A 28 11.93 -46.79 -7.57
C ILE A 28 12.22 -46.38 -9.03
N THR A 29 11.79 -45.17 -9.41
CA THR A 29 12.10 -44.54 -10.70
C THR A 29 13.54 -43.99 -10.68
N ILE A 30 14.52 -44.81 -11.10
CA ILE A 30 15.93 -44.39 -11.23
C ILE A 30 16.12 -43.40 -12.39
N PHE A 31 15.22 -43.43 -13.38
CA PHE A 31 15.01 -42.29 -14.28
C PHE A 31 13.83 -41.51 -13.72
N LYS A 32 14.10 -40.49 -12.91
CA LYS A 32 13.14 -39.38 -12.81
C LYS A 32 13.06 -38.84 -14.24
N THR A 33 12.04 -39.25 -14.99
CA THR A 33 11.61 -38.48 -16.15
C THR A 33 11.43 -37.07 -15.63
N GLU A 34 12.28 -36.14 -16.08
CA GLU A 34 12.15 -34.75 -15.70
C GLU A 34 10.70 -34.35 -15.96
N GLU A 35 10.07 -33.85 -14.90
CA GLU A 35 8.68 -33.45 -14.96
C GLU A 35 8.52 -32.42 -16.07
N PHE A 36 7.53 -32.62 -16.93
CA PHE A 36 7.32 -31.78 -18.11
C PHE A 36 6.94 -30.37 -17.66
N LYS A 37 7.86 -29.42 -17.82
CA LYS A 37 7.79 -28.07 -17.26
C LYS A 37 6.72 -27.21 -17.95
N ILE A 38 5.97 -26.41 -17.21
CA ILE A 38 4.96 -25.50 -17.77
C ILE A 38 5.61 -24.51 -18.75
N GLU A 39 6.82 -24.06 -18.43
CA GLU A 39 7.63 -23.15 -19.25
C GLU A 39 8.01 -23.75 -20.63
N SER A 40 7.85 -25.06 -20.82
CA SER A 40 8.16 -25.75 -22.09
C SER A 40 7.01 -25.74 -23.12
N VAL A 41 5.84 -25.21 -22.74
CA VAL A 41 4.70 -25.04 -23.66
C VAL A 41 4.31 -23.58 -23.83
N LEU A 42 4.97 -22.67 -23.13
CA LEU A 42 4.72 -21.23 -23.22
C LEU A 42 5.72 -20.58 -24.19
N PRO A 43 5.27 -19.67 -25.07
CA PRO A 43 6.18 -18.88 -25.92
C PRO A 43 7.21 -18.04 -25.16
N GLU A 44 8.27 -17.60 -25.83
CA GLU A 44 9.22 -16.61 -25.26
C GLU A 44 8.61 -15.20 -25.13
N LYS A 45 9.27 -14.32 -24.36
CA LYS A 45 8.93 -12.90 -24.17
C LYS A 45 7.55 -12.60 -23.57
N PRO A 46 7.13 -13.26 -22.48
CA PRO A 46 5.97 -12.80 -21.74
C PRO A 46 6.25 -11.42 -21.11
N VAL A 47 5.21 -10.60 -21.02
CA VAL A 47 5.20 -9.40 -20.17
C VAL A 47 5.21 -9.82 -18.70
N ALA A 48 4.38 -10.80 -18.35
CA ALA A 48 4.33 -11.36 -17.01
C ALA A 48 4.13 -12.88 -17.06
N TYR A 49 4.73 -13.59 -16.12
CA TYR A 49 4.54 -15.03 -15.92
C TYR A 49 4.40 -15.31 -14.42
N PHE A 50 3.45 -16.17 -14.06
CA PHE A 50 3.21 -16.62 -12.69
C PHE A 50 3.12 -18.13 -12.69
N GLU A 51 3.74 -18.80 -11.73
CA GLU A 51 3.63 -20.24 -11.51
C GLU A 51 3.32 -20.51 -10.04
N PHE A 52 2.35 -21.37 -9.78
CA PHE A 52 2.04 -21.90 -8.45
C PHE A 52 2.19 -23.42 -8.51
N ARG A 53 3.03 -23.95 -7.64
CA ARG A 53 3.24 -25.40 -7.48
C ARG A 53 2.53 -25.88 -6.24
N ASN A 54 2.21 -27.18 -6.22
CA ASN A 54 1.49 -27.81 -5.12
C ASN A 54 0.23 -27.02 -4.71
N THR A 55 -0.46 -26.44 -5.69
CA THR A 55 -1.51 -25.43 -5.47
C THR A 55 -2.58 -25.94 -4.52
N ARG A 56 -3.05 -27.17 -4.71
CA ARG A 56 -4.02 -27.80 -3.79
C ARG A 56 -3.53 -27.82 -2.35
N ALA A 57 -2.33 -28.32 -2.09
CA ALA A 57 -1.78 -28.41 -0.74
C ALA A 57 -1.57 -27.02 -0.12
N ASN A 58 -1.14 -26.05 -0.92
CA ASN A 58 -0.94 -24.67 -0.49
C ASN A 58 -2.25 -23.95 -0.16
N VAL A 59 -3.31 -24.16 -0.97
CA VAL A 59 -4.65 -23.64 -0.70
C VAL A 59 -5.26 -24.29 0.54
N GLU A 60 -5.14 -25.61 0.68
CA GLU A 60 -5.61 -26.33 1.87
C GLU A 60 -4.90 -25.82 3.12
N ARG A 61 -3.57 -25.69 3.07
CA ARG A 61 -2.79 -25.10 4.17
C ARG A 61 -3.25 -23.68 4.49
N LEU A 62 -3.36 -22.79 3.49
CA LEU A 62 -3.81 -21.42 3.67
C LEU A 62 -5.19 -21.36 4.33
N ALA A 63 -6.14 -22.15 3.84
CA ALA A 63 -7.49 -22.22 4.38
C ALA A 63 -7.54 -22.67 5.85
N THR A 64 -6.53 -23.41 6.32
CA THR A 64 -6.44 -23.80 7.74
C THR A 64 -5.81 -22.75 8.66
N THR A 65 -5.10 -21.76 8.10
CA THR A 65 -4.41 -20.73 8.90
C THR A 65 -5.40 -19.86 9.68
N PRO A 66 -5.04 -19.39 10.88
CA PRO A 66 -5.84 -18.40 11.61
C PRO A 66 -6.05 -17.12 10.80
N PHE A 67 -5.02 -16.66 10.08
CA PHE A 67 -5.08 -15.50 9.19
C PHE A 67 -6.24 -15.57 8.19
N TRP A 68 -6.32 -16.68 7.43
CA TRP A 68 -7.36 -16.84 6.41
C TRP A 68 -8.76 -16.93 7.01
N LYS A 69 -8.90 -17.58 8.17
CA LYS A 69 -10.18 -17.68 8.88
C LYS A 69 -10.68 -16.30 9.32
N ALA A 70 -9.80 -15.49 9.91
CA ALA A 70 -10.11 -14.12 10.29
C ALA A 70 -10.46 -13.24 9.08
N LEU A 71 -9.80 -13.45 7.93
CA LEU A 71 -10.08 -12.70 6.70
C LEU A 71 -11.51 -12.94 6.18
N GLY A 72 -12.05 -14.14 6.44
CA GLY A 72 -13.44 -14.49 6.13
C GLY A 72 -14.47 -13.76 7.00
N GLU A 73 -14.07 -13.18 8.13
CA GLU A 73 -14.97 -12.43 9.04
C GLU A 73 -15.12 -10.96 8.62
N VAL A 74 -14.30 -10.48 7.69
CA VAL A 74 -14.37 -9.11 7.16
C VAL A 74 -15.64 -8.93 6.32
N ASN A 75 -16.42 -7.90 6.61
CA ASN A 75 -17.60 -7.51 5.86
C ASN A 75 -17.22 -6.76 4.58
N TRP A 76 -16.82 -7.53 3.56
CA TRP A 76 -16.45 -7.02 2.24
C TRP A 76 -17.61 -6.32 1.51
N GLU A 77 -18.86 -6.70 1.81
CA GLU A 77 -20.03 -6.03 1.25
C GLU A 77 -20.11 -4.58 1.73
N LEU A 78 -19.94 -4.34 3.03
CA LEU A 78 -19.89 -3.00 3.60
C LEU A 78 -18.77 -2.15 2.99
N LEU A 79 -17.59 -2.74 2.75
CA LEU A 79 -16.46 -2.03 2.11
C LEU A 79 -16.82 -1.54 0.70
N MET A 80 -17.54 -2.38 -0.04
CA MET A 80 -17.85 -2.17 -1.46
C MET A 80 -19.11 -1.31 -1.66
N GLU A 81 -20.09 -1.35 -0.75
CA GLU A 81 -21.30 -0.50 -0.79
C GLU A 81 -20.98 0.99 -0.75
N GLY A 82 -19.94 1.38 0.01
CA GLY A 82 -19.43 2.75 0.05
C GLY A 82 -18.90 3.25 -1.31
N ASN A 83 -18.56 2.34 -2.23
CA ASN A 83 -18.02 2.64 -3.54
C ASN A 83 -18.94 2.17 -4.67
N LYS A 84 -20.10 2.83 -4.79
CA LYS A 84 -21.13 2.57 -5.85
C LYS A 84 -20.59 2.51 -7.28
N LYS A 85 -19.38 3.02 -7.55
CA LYS A 85 -18.72 2.95 -8.86
C LYS A 85 -18.20 1.55 -9.23
N ASN A 86 -18.18 0.60 -8.29
CA ASN A 86 -17.54 -0.70 -8.48
C ASN A 86 -18.47 -1.92 -8.33
N ALA A 87 -19.74 -1.79 -8.73
CA ALA A 87 -20.74 -2.87 -8.66
C ALA A 87 -20.29 -4.17 -9.36
N GLN A 88 -19.51 -4.07 -10.44
CA GLN A 88 -18.96 -5.24 -11.15
C GLN A 88 -17.92 -5.99 -10.32
N ALA A 89 -17.04 -5.28 -9.60
CA ALA A 89 -16.06 -5.90 -8.72
C ALA A 89 -16.73 -6.63 -7.54
N LEU A 90 -17.85 -6.09 -7.02
CA LEU A 90 -18.64 -6.76 -6.00
C LEU A 90 -19.26 -8.07 -6.52
N ILE A 91 -19.78 -8.09 -7.74
CA ILE A 91 -20.33 -9.30 -8.36
C ILE A 91 -19.23 -10.36 -8.53
N ILE A 92 -18.06 -9.97 -9.05
CA ILE A 92 -16.92 -10.90 -9.23
C ILE A 92 -16.46 -11.43 -7.87
N PHE A 93 -16.33 -10.57 -6.87
CA PHE A 93 -15.95 -10.98 -5.52
C PHE A 93 -16.95 -11.98 -4.92
N LYS A 94 -18.26 -11.70 -5.00
CA LYS A 94 -19.31 -12.62 -4.53
C LYS A 94 -19.25 -13.96 -5.28
N LEU A 95 -19.03 -13.95 -6.59
CA LEU A 95 -18.88 -15.19 -7.37
C LEU A 95 -17.66 -16.02 -6.93
N ILE A 96 -16.54 -15.38 -6.64
CA ILE A 96 -15.34 -16.06 -6.12
C ILE A 96 -15.61 -16.62 -4.72
N GLN A 97 -16.17 -15.79 -3.82
CA GLN A 97 -16.50 -16.19 -2.45
C GLN A 97 -17.48 -17.37 -2.44
N GLU A 98 -18.60 -17.27 -3.15
CA GLU A 98 -19.57 -18.36 -3.31
C GLU A 98 -18.94 -19.62 -3.94
N GLY A 99 -18.00 -19.45 -4.85
CA GLY A 99 -17.25 -20.55 -5.47
C GLY A 99 -16.33 -21.29 -4.50
N LEU A 100 -15.76 -20.57 -3.54
CA LEU A 100 -14.87 -21.12 -2.50
C LEU A 100 -15.65 -21.71 -1.32
N GLU A 101 -16.82 -21.13 -0.98
CA GLU A 101 -17.65 -21.58 0.13
C GLU A 101 -18.53 -22.80 -0.22
N ASP A 102 -18.94 -22.96 -1.48
CA ASP A 102 -19.69 -24.14 -1.94
C ASP A 102 -18.76 -25.36 -2.07
N PRO A 103 -18.89 -26.41 -1.24
CA PRO A 103 -17.99 -27.56 -1.25
C PRO A 103 -17.94 -28.28 -2.60
N LYS A 104 -19.04 -28.27 -3.37
CA LYS A 104 -19.08 -28.92 -4.69
C LYS A 104 -18.32 -28.12 -5.73
N LYS A 105 -18.46 -26.78 -5.72
CA LYS A 105 -17.70 -25.89 -6.61
C LYS A 105 -16.22 -25.90 -6.24
N ALA A 106 -15.90 -25.88 -4.94
CA ALA A 106 -14.53 -26.02 -4.44
C ALA A 106 -13.91 -27.36 -4.88
N GLU A 107 -14.66 -28.46 -4.86
CA GLU A 107 -14.16 -29.76 -5.36
C GLU A 107 -13.84 -29.69 -6.87
N VAL A 108 -14.75 -29.14 -7.67
CA VAL A 108 -14.54 -28.97 -9.13
C VAL A 108 -13.36 -28.05 -9.41
N LEU A 109 -13.28 -26.92 -8.71
CA LEU A 109 -12.18 -25.97 -8.83
C LEU A 109 -10.85 -26.62 -8.42
N SER A 110 -10.82 -27.39 -7.33
CA SER A 110 -9.60 -28.11 -6.91
C SER A 110 -9.14 -29.16 -7.92
N LYS A 111 -10.06 -29.77 -8.68
CA LYS A 111 -9.75 -30.71 -9.76
C LYS A 111 -9.27 -29.98 -11.02
N PHE A 112 -9.79 -28.78 -11.27
CA PHE A 112 -9.42 -27.96 -12.43
C PHE A 112 -8.08 -27.24 -12.23
N LEU A 113 -7.83 -26.69 -11.05
CA LEU A 113 -6.60 -25.99 -10.68
C LEU A 113 -5.37 -26.90 -10.64
N GLY A 114 -5.57 -28.23 -10.60
CA GLY A 114 -4.49 -29.19 -10.74
C GLY A 114 -3.46 -29.14 -9.60
N GLN A 115 -2.29 -29.74 -9.84
CA GLN A 115 -1.15 -29.66 -8.92
C GLN A 115 -0.36 -28.36 -9.12
N ASP A 116 -0.13 -28.00 -10.38
CA ASP A 116 0.59 -26.81 -10.77
C ASP A 116 -0.29 -25.93 -11.65
N ILE A 117 -0.13 -24.62 -11.52
CA ILE A 117 -0.77 -23.61 -12.35
C ILE A 117 0.30 -22.69 -12.88
N GLY A 118 0.24 -22.37 -14.17
CA GLY A 118 0.98 -21.29 -14.79
C GLY A 118 0.03 -20.30 -15.45
N MET A 119 0.36 -19.02 -15.35
CA MET A 119 -0.31 -17.95 -16.08
C MET A 119 0.74 -17.12 -16.79
N ALA A 120 0.54 -16.83 -18.07
CA ALA A 120 1.41 -15.94 -18.82
C ALA A 120 0.60 -14.87 -19.55
N VAL A 121 1.11 -13.64 -19.51
CA VAL A 121 0.56 -12.48 -20.20
C VAL A 121 1.60 -12.00 -21.21
N TYR A 122 1.22 -11.89 -22.47
CA TYR A 122 2.07 -11.45 -23.56
C TYR A 122 1.72 -10.02 -24.00
N PRO A 123 2.60 -9.37 -24.79
CA PRO A 123 2.31 -8.06 -25.37
C PRO A 123 0.96 -8.03 -26.09
N PHE A 124 0.19 -6.95 -25.94
CA PHE A 124 -1.01 -6.66 -26.72
C PHE A 124 -1.13 -5.18 -26.98
N GLU A 125 -1.69 -4.81 -28.13
CA GLU A 125 -1.92 -3.43 -28.50
C GLU A 125 -3.24 -2.92 -27.91
N ILE A 126 -3.14 -1.97 -26.99
CA ILE A 126 -4.28 -1.24 -26.44
C ILE A 126 -4.49 0.03 -27.26
N ASP A 127 -5.68 0.16 -27.86
CA ASP A 127 -6.11 1.44 -28.42
C ASP A 127 -6.64 2.33 -27.29
N LEU A 128 -5.76 3.21 -26.79
CA LEU A 128 -6.09 4.15 -25.72
C LEU A 128 -7.15 5.17 -26.14
N ASP A 129 -7.29 5.49 -27.43
CA ASP A 129 -8.37 6.39 -27.91
C ASP A 129 -9.73 5.75 -27.70
N ALA A 130 -9.82 4.49 -28.09
CA ALA A 130 -11.03 3.72 -28.02
C ALA A 130 -11.46 3.49 -26.55
N LEU A 131 -10.50 3.32 -25.63
CA LEU A 131 -10.72 3.19 -24.18
C LEU A 131 -11.25 4.49 -23.55
N GLY A 132 -10.67 5.64 -23.92
CA GLY A 132 -11.10 6.95 -23.41
C GLY A 132 -12.50 7.36 -23.87
N ALA A 133 -12.95 6.87 -25.02
CA ALA A 133 -14.28 7.16 -25.57
C ALA A 133 -15.43 6.41 -24.87
N GLY A 134 -15.13 5.40 -24.06
CA GLY A 134 -16.14 4.63 -23.31
C GLY A 134 -17.12 3.83 -24.17
N ASP A 135 -16.76 3.49 -25.43
CA ASP A 135 -17.62 2.71 -26.32
C ASP A 135 -17.64 1.23 -25.88
N PRO A 136 -18.81 0.66 -25.51
CA PRO A 136 -18.92 -0.73 -25.08
C PRO A 136 -18.46 -1.76 -26.14
N ARG A 137 -18.47 -1.41 -27.42
CA ARG A 137 -18.00 -2.29 -28.51
C ARG A 137 -16.49 -2.43 -28.51
N VAL A 138 -15.79 -1.37 -28.12
CA VAL A 138 -14.33 -1.36 -27.96
C VAL A 138 -13.92 -2.30 -26.84
N PHE A 139 -14.71 -2.37 -25.76
CA PHE A 139 -14.43 -3.28 -24.65
C PHE A 139 -14.42 -4.74 -25.11
N GLY A 140 -15.33 -5.14 -26.01
CA GLY A 140 -15.34 -6.48 -26.60
C GLY A 140 -14.07 -6.78 -27.41
N ASP A 141 -13.61 -5.83 -28.22
CA ASP A 141 -12.39 -5.98 -29.03
C ASP A 141 -11.12 -5.95 -28.15
N ILE A 142 -11.10 -5.16 -27.08
CA ILE A 142 -10.03 -5.15 -26.07
C ILE A 142 -9.97 -6.48 -25.32
N LEU A 143 -11.11 -7.02 -24.88
CA LEU A 143 -11.15 -8.33 -24.22
C LEU A 143 -10.66 -9.44 -25.14
N GLN A 144 -10.99 -9.39 -26.43
CA GLN A 144 -10.46 -10.33 -27.42
C GLN A 144 -8.93 -10.22 -27.55
N ARG A 145 -8.39 -9.00 -27.65
CA ARG A 145 -6.93 -8.77 -27.73
C ARG A 145 -6.19 -9.19 -26.46
N ILE A 146 -6.73 -8.85 -25.29
CA ILE A 146 -6.22 -9.32 -24.00
C ILE A 146 -6.25 -10.85 -23.98
N GLY A 147 -7.34 -11.43 -24.49
CA GLY A 147 -7.53 -12.85 -24.54
C GLY A 147 -6.49 -13.60 -25.39
N GLN A 148 -6.06 -13.02 -26.49
CA GLN A 148 -4.97 -13.55 -27.33
C GLN A 148 -3.60 -13.53 -26.65
N SER A 149 -3.46 -12.72 -25.60
CA SER A 149 -2.23 -12.56 -24.86
C SER A 149 -2.23 -13.28 -23.53
N PHE A 150 -3.33 -13.94 -23.16
CA PHE A 150 -3.45 -14.65 -21.89
C PHE A 150 -3.39 -16.16 -22.06
N TYR A 151 -2.52 -16.80 -21.28
CA TYR A 151 -2.33 -18.24 -21.25
C TYR A 151 -2.55 -18.70 -19.82
N PHE A 152 -3.37 -19.72 -19.65
CA PHE A 152 -3.53 -20.46 -18.40
C PHE A 152 -3.13 -21.91 -18.64
N VAL A 153 -2.18 -22.40 -17.87
CA VAL A 153 -1.68 -23.77 -17.95
C VAL A 153 -1.91 -24.42 -16.60
N THR A 154 -2.41 -25.65 -16.58
CA THR A 154 -2.54 -26.41 -15.34
C THR A 154 -2.10 -27.84 -15.55
N ARG A 155 -1.42 -28.42 -14.54
CA ARG A 155 -1.05 -29.83 -14.53
C ARG A 155 -2.19 -30.64 -13.96
N LEU A 156 -2.77 -31.49 -14.81
CA LEU A 156 -3.90 -32.34 -14.43
C LEU A 156 -3.43 -33.66 -13.85
N ASP A 157 -4.22 -34.21 -12.93
CA ASP A 157 -4.08 -35.61 -12.52
C ASP A 157 -4.25 -36.52 -13.76
N ALA A 158 -3.46 -37.58 -13.85
CA ALA A 158 -3.55 -38.58 -14.92
C ALA A 158 -4.98 -39.13 -15.09
N GLN A 159 -5.78 -39.14 -14.02
CA GLN A 159 -7.17 -39.61 -14.02
C GLN A 159 -8.21 -38.54 -14.36
N ALA A 160 -7.84 -37.25 -14.43
CA ALA A 160 -8.79 -36.18 -14.70
C ALA A 160 -9.25 -36.18 -16.17
N GLN A 161 -10.55 -36.41 -16.38
CA GLN A 161 -11.17 -36.27 -17.70
C GLN A 161 -11.60 -34.81 -17.89
N VAL A 162 -10.78 -34.03 -18.60
CA VAL A 162 -11.07 -32.62 -18.97
C VAL A 162 -12.44 -32.48 -19.61
N ALA A 163 -12.82 -33.44 -20.44
CA ALA A 163 -14.12 -33.48 -21.10
C ALA A 163 -15.29 -33.52 -20.09
N GLU A 164 -15.16 -34.22 -18.97
CA GLU A 164 -16.21 -34.27 -17.94
C GLU A 164 -16.31 -32.96 -17.15
N ILE A 165 -15.18 -32.32 -16.85
CA ILE A 165 -15.16 -31.03 -16.14
C ILE A 165 -15.86 -29.97 -17.00
N ILE A 166 -15.52 -29.94 -18.29
CA ILE A 166 -16.07 -28.95 -19.22
C ILE A 166 -17.54 -29.26 -19.56
N ALA A 167 -17.91 -30.53 -19.77
CA ALA A 167 -19.30 -30.91 -20.00
C ALA A 167 -20.21 -30.50 -18.82
N ARG A 168 -19.76 -30.70 -17.58
CA ARG A 168 -20.52 -30.24 -16.39
C ARG A 168 -20.63 -28.72 -16.31
N SER A 169 -19.61 -28.00 -16.75
CA SER A 169 -19.66 -26.52 -16.80
C SER A 169 -20.55 -26.01 -17.94
N GLN A 170 -20.66 -26.76 -19.05
CA GLN A 170 -21.51 -26.38 -20.19
C GLN A 170 -22.99 -26.36 -19.80
N ASP A 171 -23.45 -27.32 -18.99
CA ASP A 171 -24.80 -27.33 -18.42
C ASP A 171 -25.10 -26.08 -17.57
N GLN A 172 -24.07 -25.42 -17.04
CA GLN A 172 -24.19 -24.22 -16.22
C GLN A 172 -24.10 -22.91 -17.03
N LEU A 173 -23.48 -22.94 -18.22
CA LEU A 173 -23.26 -21.76 -19.07
C LEU A 173 -24.46 -21.44 -20.00
N GLY A 174 -25.47 -22.31 -20.05
CA GLY A 174 -26.72 -22.11 -20.79
C GLY A 174 -26.69 -22.58 -22.25
N GLU A 175 -27.83 -22.51 -22.95
CA GLU A 175 -28.02 -23.03 -24.32
C GLU A 175 -27.20 -22.30 -25.40
N ASN A 176 -26.52 -21.20 -25.05
CA ASN A 176 -25.85 -20.27 -25.98
C ASN A 176 -24.35 -20.59 -26.18
N VAL A 177 -23.94 -21.85 -26.07
CA VAL A 177 -22.53 -22.26 -26.15
C VAL A 177 -22.34 -23.29 -27.26
N THR A 178 -21.46 -22.99 -28.22
CA THR A 178 -21.07 -23.94 -29.28
C THR A 178 -19.64 -24.44 -29.06
N VAL A 179 -19.41 -25.73 -29.31
CA VAL A 179 -18.09 -26.37 -29.15
C VAL A 179 -17.63 -26.90 -30.50
N GLU A 180 -16.42 -26.53 -30.90
CA GLU A 180 -15.78 -26.93 -32.16
C GLU A 180 -14.49 -27.71 -31.89
N ASP A 181 -14.23 -28.73 -32.73
CA ASP A 181 -12.96 -29.47 -32.76
C ASP A 181 -12.11 -28.97 -33.92
N VAL A 182 -10.93 -28.44 -33.61
CA VAL A 182 -9.94 -27.95 -34.59
C VAL A 182 -8.67 -28.77 -34.45
N ILE A 183 -8.23 -29.44 -35.52
CA ILE A 183 -6.95 -30.15 -35.52
C ILE A 183 -5.85 -29.20 -36.02
N TYR A 184 -4.76 -29.05 -35.26
CA TYR A 184 -3.59 -28.28 -35.65
C TYR A 184 -2.31 -29.10 -35.40
N LYS A 185 -1.54 -29.37 -36.46
CA LYS A 185 -0.31 -30.20 -36.42
C LYS A 185 -0.50 -31.50 -35.62
N ASP A 186 -1.56 -32.25 -35.97
CA ASP A 186 -1.97 -33.50 -35.34
C ASP A 186 -2.36 -33.41 -33.85
N GLN A 187 -2.47 -32.19 -33.30
CA GLN A 187 -2.98 -31.95 -31.95
C GLN A 187 -4.41 -31.42 -32.00
N PRO A 188 -5.36 -32.04 -31.26
CA PRO A 188 -6.72 -31.55 -31.16
C PRO A 188 -6.79 -30.30 -30.27
N ILE A 189 -7.47 -29.27 -30.76
CA ILE A 189 -7.83 -28.05 -30.04
C ILE A 189 -9.35 -28.01 -29.95
N LYS A 190 -9.86 -27.87 -28.72
CA LYS A 190 -11.28 -27.66 -28.47
C LYS A 190 -11.52 -26.16 -28.35
N VAL A 191 -12.49 -25.64 -29.09
CA VAL A 191 -12.85 -24.20 -29.09
C VAL A 191 -14.29 -24.05 -28.64
N ILE A 192 -14.51 -23.33 -27.56
CA ILE A 192 -15.82 -23.01 -26.99
C ILE A 192 -16.15 -21.58 -27.38
N LYS A 193 -17.23 -21.38 -28.13
CA LYS A 193 -17.72 -20.05 -28.55
C LYS A 193 -18.97 -19.70 -27.77
N LEU A 194 -18.96 -18.52 -27.15
CA LEU A 194 -20.09 -17.99 -26.39
C LEU A 194 -20.93 -17.10 -27.33
N GLU A 195 -22.17 -17.50 -27.63
CA GLU A 195 -23.03 -16.71 -28.53
C GLU A 195 -23.30 -15.31 -27.95
N GLY A 196 -23.12 -14.27 -28.78
CA GLY A 196 -23.27 -12.87 -28.38
C GLY A 196 -22.01 -12.22 -27.80
N ALA A 197 -20.96 -12.99 -27.47
CA ALA A 197 -19.65 -12.47 -27.09
C ALA A 197 -18.62 -12.79 -28.19
N LYS A 198 -17.71 -11.85 -28.49
CA LYS A 198 -16.56 -12.09 -29.40
C LYS A 198 -15.42 -12.86 -28.71
N ILE A 199 -15.74 -13.69 -27.71
CA ILE A 199 -14.76 -14.40 -26.88
C ILE A 199 -14.86 -15.89 -27.20
N GLU A 200 -13.73 -16.50 -27.54
CA GLU A 200 -13.61 -17.94 -27.79
C GLU A 200 -12.66 -18.53 -26.74
N ILE A 201 -13.09 -19.53 -25.97
CA ILE A 201 -12.19 -20.22 -25.03
C ILE A 201 -11.65 -21.45 -25.75
N ALA A 202 -10.34 -21.48 -26.01
CA ALA A 202 -9.68 -22.60 -26.64
C ALA A 202 -8.83 -23.36 -25.63
N TYR A 203 -8.77 -24.68 -25.75
CA TYR A 203 -7.88 -25.49 -24.93
C TYR A 203 -7.33 -26.72 -25.69
N THR A 204 -6.15 -27.17 -25.27
CA THR A 204 -5.54 -28.43 -25.71
C THR A 204 -4.81 -29.10 -24.55
N ARG A 205 -4.56 -30.40 -24.67
CA ARG A 205 -3.76 -31.16 -23.72
C ARG A 205 -2.44 -31.56 -24.35
N ILE A 206 -1.33 -31.14 -23.75
CA ILE A 206 0.02 -31.53 -24.14
C ILE A 206 0.62 -32.31 -22.96
N ASN A 207 0.83 -33.62 -23.15
CA ASN A 207 1.21 -34.54 -22.07
C ASN A 207 0.23 -34.49 -20.88
N ASP A 208 0.70 -34.06 -19.71
CA ASP A 208 -0.06 -33.88 -18.48
C ASP A 208 -0.50 -32.43 -18.22
N LEU A 209 -0.19 -31.51 -19.15
CA LEU A 209 -0.59 -30.11 -19.08
C LEU A 209 -1.87 -29.86 -19.89
N LEU A 210 -2.83 -29.19 -19.28
CA LEU A 210 -3.95 -28.55 -19.95
C LEU A 210 -3.63 -27.08 -20.15
N ILE A 211 -3.68 -26.64 -21.41
CA ILE A 211 -3.43 -25.27 -21.81
C ILE A 211 -4.76 -24.67 -22.23
N VAL A 212 -5.13 -23.54 -21.63
CA VAL A 212 -6.37 -22.80 -21.87
C VAL A 212 -6.01 -21.37 -22.24
N ALA A 213 -6.67 -20.84 -23.26
CA ALA A 213 -6.51 -19.45 -23.69
C ALA A 213 -7.86 -18.91 -24.20
N LEU A 214 -7.98 -17.59 -24.31
CA LEU A 214 -9.18 -16.94 -24.83
C LEU A 214 -9.12 -16.73 -26.36
N ASP A 215 -8.27 -17.50 -27.04
CA ASP A 215 -8.18 -17.58 -28.49
C ASP A 215 -7.38 -18.84 -28.91
N LYS A 216 -7.77 -19.49 -30.02
CA LYS A 216 -7.08 -20.70 -30.52
C LYS A 216 -5.66 -20.46 -31.02
N PHE A 217 -5.32 -19.26 -31.50
CA PHE A 217 -3.96 -18.92 -31.96
C PHE A 217 -2.95 -18.96 -30.81
N ALA A 218 -3.35 -18.62 -29.58
CA ALA A 218 -2.50 -18.81 -28.39
C ALA A 218 -2.21 -20.30 -28.14
N ILE A 219 -3.22 -21.16 -28.29
CA ILE A 219 -3.04 -22.62 -28.19
C ILE A 219 -2.12 -23.16 -29.29
N GLN A 220 -2.29 -22.70 -30.54
CA GLN A 220 -1.42 -23.08 -31.66
C GLN A 220 0.05 -22.71 -31.41
N ARG A 221 0.32 -21.51 -30.88
CA ARG A 221 1.68 -21.11 -30.48
C ARG A 221 2.26 -22.03 -29.40
N SER A 222 1.45 -22.48 -28.45
CA SER A 222 1.90 -23.44 -27.43
C SER A 222 2.26 -24.80 -28.01
N ILE A 223 1.49 -25.27 -29.01
CA ILE A 223 1.78 -26.48 -29.77
C ILE A 223 3.08 -26.32 -30.57
N ASP A 224 3.29 -25.16 -31.20
CA ASP A 224 4.52 -24.86 -31.94
C ASP A 224 5.75 -24.89 -31.04
N VAL A 225 5.66 -24.33 -29.83
CA VAL A 225 6.74 -24.40 -28.83
C VAL A 225 7.02 -25.85 -28.42
N HIS A 226 5.98 -26.62 -28.09
CA HIS A 226 6.12 -28.02 -27.70
C HIS A 226 6.77 -28.88 -28.80
N GLN A 227 6.46 -28.60 -30.07
CA GLN A 227 7.00 -29.30 -31.23
C GLN A 227 8.35 -28.72 -31.71
N GLU A 228 8.98 -27.85 -30.91
CA GLU A 228 10.26 -27.19 -31.22
C GLU A 228 10.23 -26.36 -32.53
N ALA A 229 9.03 -25.99 -33.00
CA ALA A 229 8.83 -25.13 -34.17
C ALA A 229 8.93 -23.63 -33.82
N ALA A 230 8.88 -23.29 -32.53
CA ALA A 230 9.08 -21.95 -31.98
C ALA A 230 9.86 -22.03 -30.65
N PRO A 231 10.62 -20.98 -30.28
CA PRO A 231 11.29 -20.93 -28.98
C PRO A 231 10.27 -20.78 -27.84
N GLY A 232 10.50 -21.52 -26.76
CA GLY A 232 9.68 -21.44 -25.54
C GLY A 232 10.27 -20.51 -24.49
N LEU A 233 9.48 -20.22 -23.46
CA LEU A 233 9.86 -19.41 -22.30
C LEU A 233 11.14 -19.93 -21.62
N ILE A 234 11.34 -21.25 -21.62
CA ILE A 234 12.56 -21.87 -21.07
C ILE A 234 13.87 -21.41 -21.76
N ALA A 235 13.78 -20.87 -22.99
CA ALA A 235 14.90 -20.35 -23.77
C ALA A 235 14.99 -18.81 -23.75
N ASP A 236 14.03 -18.11 -23.14
CA ASP A 236 14.03 -16.66 -23.03
C ASP A 236 15.14 -16.19 -22.08
N ALA A 237 16.07 -15.37 -22.58
CA ALA A 237 17.28 -15.02 -21.83
C ALA A 237 17.01 -14.20 -20.55
N GLU A 238 16.05 -13.27 -20.58
CA GLU A 238 15.70 -12.44 -19.42
C GLU A 238 14.95 -13.25 -18.37
N TYR A 239 14.02 -14.11 -18.81
CA TYR A 239 13.36 -15.05 -17.93
C TYR A 239 14.35 -16.04 -17.31
N VAL A 240 15.27 -16.62 -18.10
CA VAL A 240 16.29 -17.55 -17.61
C VAL A 240 17.17 -16.88 -16.55
N ARG A 241 17.66 -15.66 -16.82
CA ARG A 241 18.44 -14.88 -15.85
C ARG A 241 17.69 -14.67 -14.55
N THR A 242 16.40 -14.35 -14.63
CA THR A 242 15.55 -14.13 -13.46
C THR A 242 15.20 -15.43 -12.73
N ARG A 243 14.93 -16.50 -13.47
CA ARG A 243 14.60 -17.83 -12.93
C ARG A 243 15.77 -18.41 -12.15
N ASP A 244 16.99 -18.19 -12.62
CA ASP A 244 18.20 -18.73 -12.00
C ASP A 244 18.50 -18.10 -10.63
N THR A 245 17.78 -17.02 -10.22
CA THR A 245 17.86 -16.45 -8.87
C THR A 245 16.76 -16.93 -7.93
N PHE A 246 15.74 -17.64 -8.43
CA PHE A 246 14.63 -18.10 -7.60
C PHE A 246 15.06 -19.05 -6.48
N ILE A 247 14.28 -19.09 -5.41
CA ILE A 247 14.47 -20.05 -4.32
C ILE A 247 14.29 -21.47 -4.85
N ASP A 248 15.25 -22.35 -4.56
CA ASP A 248 15.16 -23.77 -4.90
C ASP A 248 13.90 -24.41 -4.30
N GLY A 249 13.14 -25.12 -5.13
CA GLY A 249 11.91 -25.80 -4.70
C GLY A 249 10.77 -24.86 -4.34
N THR A 250 10.79 -23.62 -4.80
CA THR A 250 9.75 -22.60 -4.57
C THR A 250 8.34 -23.09 -4.92
N ASP A 251 7.36 -22.69 -4.09
CA ASP A 251 5.94 -22.95 -4.29
C ASP A 251 5.30 -21.95 -5.25
N MET A 252 5.87 -20.75 -5.36
CA MET A 252 5.42 -19.69 -6.26
C MET A 252 6.58 -19.11 -7.03
N LYS A 253 6.36 -18.79 -8.30
CA LYS A 253 7.27 -17.97 -9.11
C LYS A 253 6.47 -16.86 -9.76
N ALA A 254 7.07 -15.69 -9.90
CA ALA A 254 6.60 -14.66 -10.79
C ALA A 254 7.77 -14.03 -11.53
N TYR A 255 7.52 -13.64 -12.76
CA TYR A 255 8.43 -12.88 -13.61
C TYR A 255 7.63 -11.74 -14.21
N LEU A 256 8.21 -10.54 -14.22
CA LEU A 256 7.65 -9.36 -14.85
C LEU A 256 8.74 -8.69 -15.68
N ASN A 257 8.49 -8.51 -16.98
CA ASN A 257 9.33 -7.72 -17.87
C ASN A 257 9.03 -6.23 -17.65
N THR A 258 9.69 -5.63 -16.66
CA THR A 258 9.48 -4.22 -16.31
C THR A 258 9.90 -3.28 -17.42
N HIS A 259 10.90 -3.65 -18.22
CA HIS A 259 11.31 -2.85 -19.38
C HIS A 259 10.15 -2.68 -20.36
N TYR A 260 9.46 -3.77 -20.73
CA TYR A 260 8.30 -3.71 -21.61
C TYR A 260 7.15 -2.87 -21.00
N VAL A 261 6.85 -3.08 -19.71
CA VAL A 261 5.78 -2.34 -19.02
C VAL A 261 6.09 -0.83 -19.01
N MET A 262 7.33 -0.45 -18.69
CA MET A 262 7.76 0.94 -18.66
C MET A 262 7.71 1.57 -20.05
N GLN A 263 8.22 0.91 -21.08
CA GLN A 263 8.14 1.41 -22.46
C GLN A 263 6.70 1.61 -22.92
N THR A 264 5.81 0.65 -22.63
CA THR A 264 4.38 0.76 -22.95
C THR A 264 3.73 1.95 -22.24
N ALA A 265 4.08 2.17 -20.96
CA ALA A 265 3.57 3.31 -20.19
C ALA A 265 4.11 4.65 -20.73
N MET A 266 5.39 4.70 -21.11
CA MET A 266 5.99 5.88 -21.75
C MET A 266 5.27 6.24 -23.05
N ASP A 267 5.07 5.26 -23.93
CA ASP A 267 4.39 5.46 -25.20
C ASP A 267 2.93 5.90 -24.99
N GLY A 268 2.24 5.30 -24.03
CA GLY A 268 0.89 5.72 -23.65
C GLY A 268 0.82 7.17 -23.16
N MET A 269 1.77 7.60 -22.33
CA MET A 269 1.83 8.99 -21.86
C MET A 269 2.19 9.98 -22.96
N LYS A 270 3.14 9.65 -23.84
CA LYS A 270 3.44 10.45 -25.04
C LYS A 270 2.18 10.68 -25.86
N GLN A 271 1.41 9.62 -26.13
CA GLN A 271 0.14 9.73 -26.87
C GLN A 271 -0.90 10.60 -26.15
N ILE A 272 -1.06 10.46 -24.83
CA ILE A 272 -2.02 11.26 -24.05
C ILE A 272 -1.66 12.74 -24.10
N PHE A 273 -0.40 13.10 -23.89
CA PHE A 273 0.03 14.49 -23.88
C PHE A 273 -0.04 15.13 -25.27
N VAL A 274 0.32 14.40 -26.33
CA VAL A 274 0.18 14.88 -27.72
C VAL A 274 -1.29 15.18 -28.03
N LYS A 275 -2.22 14.32 -27.58
CA LYS A 275 -3.67 14.53 -27.75
C LYS A 275 -4.21 15.72 -26.96
N GLN A 276 -3.56 16.10 -25.86
CA GLN A 276 -3.90 17.31 -25.09
C GLN A 276 -3.38 18.60 -25.73
N GLY A 277 -2.76 18.52 -26.91
CA GLY A 277 -2.34 19.68 -27.70
C GLY A 277 -0.98 20.25 -27.32
N GLY A 278 -0.15 19.48 -26.61
CA GLY A 278 1.25 19.88 -26.37
C GLY A 278 2.12 19.69 -27.62
N ASP A 279 3.27 20.37 -27.63
CA ASP A 279 4.28 20.20 -28.68
C ASP A 279 4.88 18.79 -28.59
N GLU A 280 4.76 18.02 -29.68
CA GLU A 280 5.17 16.61 -29.73
C GLU A 280 6.66 16.43 -29.39
N ALA A 281 7.54 17.29 -29.91
CA ALA A 281 8.96 17.17 -29.66
C ALA A 281 9.29 17.45 -28.18
N LEU A 282 8.67 18.49 -27.61
CA LEU A 282 8.85 18.83 -26.20
C LEU A 282 8.31 17.74 -25.26
N ILE A 283 7.15 17.16 -25.57
CA ILE A 283 6.56 16.05 -24.81
C ILE A 283 7.48 14.83 -24.86
N HIS A 284 7.97 14.47 -26.05
CA HIS A 284 8.84 13.33 -26.22
C HIS A 284 10.11 13.47 -25.36
N GLU A 285 10.76 14.63 -25.41
CA GLU A 285 11.95 14.92 -24.61
C GLU A 285 11.64 14.89 -23.10
N GLN A 286 10.54 15.50 -22.66
CA GLN A 286 10.15 15.52 -21.25
C GLN A 286 9.84 14.13 -20.70
N VAL A 287 9.09 13.31 -21.46
CA VAL A 287 8.78 11.94 -21.06
C VAL A 287 10.05 11.09 -21.05
N GLU A 288 10.89 11.16 -22.07
CA GLU A 288 12.15 10.40 -22.10
C GLU A 288 13.08 10.78 -20.95
N GLN A 289 13.23 12.06 -20.66
CA GLN A 289 14.04 12.54 -19.54
C GLN A 289 13.47 12.06 -18.19
N SER A 290 12.14 12.04 -18.04
CA SER A 290 11.49 11.56 -16.80
C SER A 290 11.71 10.06 -16.55
N PHE A 291 11.88 9.28 -17.62
CA PHE A 291 12.09 7.83 -17.52
C PHE A 291 13.55 7.40 -17.56
N LYS A 292 14.47 8.31 -17.86
CA LYS A 292 15.90 8.03 -17.91
C LYS A 292 16.48 7.52 -16.58
N SER A 293 15.88 7.90 -15.46
CA SER A 293 16.24 7.39 -14.13
C SER A 293 15.96 5.89 -13.96
N ILE A 294 15.03 5.33 -14.74
CA ILE A 294 14.53 3.95 -14.62
C ILE A 294 14.74 3.10 -15.88
N SER A 295 15.32 3.64 -16.96
CA SER A 295 15.53 2.93 -18.23
C SER A 295 16.37 1.66 -18.13
N GLY A 296 17.21 1.55 -17.09
CA GLY A 296 18.01 0.36 -16.83
C GLY A 296 17.27 -0.82 -16.21
N PHE A 297 16.04 -0.67 -15.70
CA PHE A 297 15.29 -1.80 -15.13
C PHE A 297 14.84 -2.78 -16.22
N LYS A 298 15.17 -4.06 -16.05
CA LYS A 298 14.92 -5.11 -17.05
C LYS A 298 13.75 -6.00 -16.66
N SER A 299 13.84 -6.62 -15.49
CA SER A 299 12.84 -7.56 -15.00
C SER A 299 12.73 -7.53 -13.48
N VAL A 300 11.60 -8.05 -13.00
CA VAL A 300 11.40 -8.41 -11.60
C VAL A 300 11.12 -9.90 -11.50
N GLY A 301 11.86 -10.57 -10.62
CA GLY A 301 11.62 -11.94 -10.20
C GLY A 301 11.00 -12.00 -8.83
N ILE A 302 10.02 -12.88 -8.63
CA ILE A 302 9.48 -13.20 -7.31
C ILE A 302 9.49 -14.70 -7.15
N SER A 303 9.95 -15.20 -6.01
CA SER A 303 9.79 -16.61 -5.66
C SER A 303 9.42 -16.75 -4.19
N SER A 304 8.47 -17.62 -3.86
CA SER A 304 8.05 -17.85 -2.48
C SER A 304 8.02 -19.33 -2.15
N LEU A 305 8.69 -19.67 -1.05
CA LEU A 305 8.69 -21.00 -0.46
C LEU A 305 8.00 -20.93 0.90
N TRP A 306 6.93 -21.69 1.08
CA TRP A 306 6.19 -21.68 2.32
C TRP A 306 6.46 -22.97 3.10
N LYS A 307 7.16 -22.84 4.23
CA LYS A 307 7.40 -23.89 5.23
C LYS A 307 6.79 -23.47 6.57
N ASP A 308 7.56 -23.49 7.65
CA ASP A 308 7.17 -22.94 8.96
C ASP A 308 7.11 -21.40 8.93
N THR A 309 7.86 -20.80 8.02
CA THR A 309 7.84 -19.38 7.66
C THR A 309 7.63 -19.27 6.15
N LEU A 310 6.88 -18.27 5.72
CA LEU A 310 6.81 -17.86 4.31
C LEU A 310 8.08 -17.09 3.97
N ASN A 311 8.93 -17.66 3.11
CA ASN A 311 10.15 -17.05 2.62
C ASN A 311 9.92 -16.59 1.18
N THR A 312 9.82 -15.29 0.98
CA THR A 312 9.64 -14.67 -0.34
C THR A 312 10.90 -13.93 -0.73
N LYS A 313 11.40 -14.15 -1.93
CA LYS A 313 12.51 -13.43 -2.53
C LYS A 313 12.00 -12.60 -3.70
N VAL A 314 12.39 -11.33 -3.75
CA VAL A 314 12.09 -10.38 -4.83
C VAL A 314 13.40 -9.87 -5.40
N ASP A 315 13.65 -10.10 -6.69
CA ASP A 315 14.83 -9.66 -7.40
C ASP A 315 14.46 -8.57 -8.41
N PHE A 316 15.09 -7.40 -8.30
CA PHE A 316 15.02 -6.35 -9.31
C PHE A 316 16.28 -6.40 -10.16
N HIS A 317 16.16 -6.78 -11.43
CA HIS A 317 17.27 -6.83 -12.36
C HIS A 317 17.39 -5.52 -13.14
N PHE A 318 18.62 -5.03 -13.26
CA PHE A 318 18.89 -3.78 -13.96
C PHE A 318 20.27 -3.74 -14.63
N VAL A 319 20.43 -2.76 -15.53
CA VAL A 319 21.69 -2.40 -16.19
C VAL A 319 21.98 -0.94 -15.85
N LEU A 320 22.96 -0.72 -14.96
CA LEU A 320 23.27 0.63 -14.44
C LEU A 320 23.70 1.60 -15.53
N ASP A 321 24.40 1.13 -16.56
CA ASP A 321 24.90 1.98 -17.65
C ASP A 321 23.78 2.48 -18.58
N GLU A 322 22.59 1.88 -18.50
CA GLU A 322 21.39 2.36 -19.20
C GLU A 322 20.58 3.37 -18.37
N MET A 323 20.92 3.57 -17.08
CA MET A 323 20.27 4.56 -16.22
C MET A 323 20.92 5.94 -16.37
N GLN A 324 20.22 6.97 -15.90
CA GLN A 324 20.81 8.29 -15.67
C GLN A 324 22.06 8.18 -14.77
N ALA A 325 23.13 8.89 -15.12
CA ALA A 325 24.43 8.77 -14.45
C ALA A 325 24.36 9.02 -12.93
N SER A 326 23.57 9.99 -12.45
CA SER A 326 23.40 10.26 -11.01
C SER A 326 22.76 9.08 -10.29
N VAL A 327 21.74 8.46 -10.89
CA VAL A 327 21.05 7.28 -10.35
C VAL A 327 21.96 6.06 -10.36
N ALA A 328 22.70 5.85 -11.45
CA ALA A 328 23.66 4.76 -11.57
C ALA A 328 24.75 4.87 -10.48
N GLU A 329 25.28 6.07 -10.25
CA GLU A 329 26.27 6.33 -9.21
C GLU A 329 25.71 6.12 -7.80
N TYR A 330 24.47 6.56 -7.56
CA TYR A 330 23.77 6.28 -6.31
C TYR A 330 23.74 4.78 -5.99
N TYR A 331 23.32 3.95 -6.94
CA TYR A 331 23.29 2.49 -6.76
C TYR A 331 24.68 1.87 -6.65
N ARG A 332 25.70 2.36 -7.38
CA ARG A 332 27.09 1.90 -7.21
C ARG A 332 27.64 2.22 -5.82
N SER A 333 27.13 3.27 -5.20
CA SER A 333 27.55 3.70 -3.86
C SER A 333 26.93 2.85 -2.74
N CYS A 334 25.83 2.14 -3.03
CA CYS A 334 25.25 1.15 -2.13
C CYS A 334 26.10 -0.12 -2.12
N THR A 335 26.60 -0.50 -0.95
CA THR A 335 27.39 -1.72 -0.78
C THR A 335 26.84 -2.53 0.38
N ASN A 336 26.90 -3.86 0.30
CA ASN A 336 26.47 -4.68 1.43
C ASN A 336 27.45 -4.47 2.60
N VAL A 337 26.94 -4.03 3.75
CA VAL A 337 27.75 -3.82 4.97
C VAL A 337 27.06 -4.45 6.16
N SER A 338 27.85 -4.71 7.21
CA SER A 338 27.34 -5.21 8.47
C SER A 338 26.56 -4.11 9.20
N ASN A 339 25.34 -4.42 9.62
CA ASN A 339 24.46 -3.51 10.34
C ASN A 339 24.92 -3.34 11.81
N ALA A 340 25.78 -2.35 12.07
CA ALA A 340 26.26 -2.06 13.43
C ALA A 340 25.16 -1.47 14.34
N SER A 341 24.15 -0.81 13.76
CA SER A 341 23.10 -0.13 14.50
C SER A 341 22.15 -1.07 15.24
N ILE A 342 22.09 -2.35 14.88
CA ILE A 342 21.27 -3.36 15.56
C ILE A 342 21.60 -3.47 17.07
N LYS A 343 22.83 -3.08 17.46
CA LYS A 343 23.29 -3.01 18.86
C LYS A 343 22.74 -1.81 19.64
N LEU A 344 21.96 -0.94 19.01
CA LEU A 344 21.24 0.15 19.67
C LEU A 344 19.79 -0.23 20.00
N VAL A 345 19.32 -1.36 19.49
CA VAL A 345 17.90 -1.71 19.48
C VAL A 345 17.59 -2.66 20.65
N PRO A 346 16.71 -2.26 21.58
CA PRO A 346 16.38 -3.08 22.74
C PRO A 346 15.58 -4.33 22.35
N GLN A 347 15.61 -5.33 23.24
CA GLN A 347 14.96 -6.62 23.02
C GLN A 347 13.45 -6.50 22.72
N GLN A 348 12.77 -5.57 23.35
CA GLN A 348 11.31 -5.40 23.24
C GLN A 348 10.86 -4.45 22.11
N ALA A 349 11.74 -4.12 21.16
CA ALA A 349 11.37 -3.29 20.02
C ALA A 349 10.34 -4.00 19.11
N LEU A 350 9.20 -3.35 18.88
CA LEU A 350 8.11 -3.84 18.01
C LEU A 350 8.41 -3.65 16.53
N ALA A 351 9.19 -2.63 16.18
CA ALA A 351 9.60 -2.38 14.81
C ALA A 351 11.04 -1.90 14.77
N TYR A 352 11.78 -2.30 13.75
CA TYR A 352 13.13 -1.85 13.49
C TYR A 352 13.35 -1.67 11.99
N GLN A 353 13.99 -0.58 11.60
CA GLN A 353 14.41 -0.33 10.22
C GLN A 353 15.84 0.21 10.21
N TRP A 354 16.62 -0.24 9.24
CA TRP A 354 17.95 0.28 8.94
C TRP A 354 18.20 0.25 7.42
N SER A 355 18.94 1.23 6.90
CA SER A 355 19.53 1.18 5.57
C SER A 355 20.85 1.96 5.55
N ASN A 356 21.78 1.54 4.69
CA ASN A 356 23.04 2.25 4.43
C ASN A 356 23.10 2.94 3.05
N CYS A 357 21.97 3.00 2.34
CA CYS A 357 21.84 3.64 1.04
C CYS A 357 21.36 5.09 1.14
N PHE A 358 21.38 5.71 2.32
CA PHE A 358 20.89 7.07 2.50
C PHE A 358 21.98 8.11 2.21
N ASP A 359 22.21 8.40 0.93
CA ASP A 359 23.21 9.40 0.51
C ASP A 359 22.60 10.80 0.43
N LEU A 360 22.81 11.61 1.48
CA LEU A 360 22.35 13.00 1.52
C LEU A 360 22.92 13.86 0.40
N ASN A 361 24.11 13.55 -0.14
CA ASN A 361 24.67 14.31 -1.25
C ASN A 361 23.86 14.08 -2.52
N TYR A 362 23.52 12.83 -2.81
CA TYR A 362 22.66 12.50 -3.95
C TYR A 362 21.32 13.23 -3.88
N TYR A 363 20.62 13.16 -2.74
CA TYR A 363 19.34 13.85 -2.58
C TYR A 363 19.46 15.37 -2.66
N TRP A 364 20.56 15.94 -2.17
CA TRP A 364 20.83 17.37 -2.30
C TRP A 364 21.01 17.79 -3.76
N GLU A 365 21.76 17.02 -4.56
CA GLU A 365 21.93 17.28 -5.99
C GLU A 365 20.60 17.17 -6.76
N GLU A 366 19.80 16.14 -6.50
CA GLU A 366 18.49 15.98 -7.14
C GLU A 366 17.53 17.12 -6.76
N MET A 367 17.56 17.57 -5.49
CA MET A 367 16.77 18.72 -5.07
C MET A 367 17.22 20.03 -5.74
N LYS A 368 18.54 20.25 -5.90
CA LYS A 368 19.05 21.40 -6.66
C LYS A 368 18.57 21.37 -8.11
N ALA A 369 18.68 20.22 -8.78
CA ALA A 369 18.19 20.05 -10.15
C ALA A 369 16.68 20.31 -10.28
N GLU A 370 15.89 19.86 -9.30
CA GLU A 370 14.43 20.10 -9.28
C GLU A 370 14.09 21.57 -9.07
N PHE A 371 14.81 22.26 -8.18
CA PHE A 371 14.61 23.69 -8.00
C PHE A 371 14.98 24.48 -9.26
N GLU A 372 16.06 24.12 -9.96
CA GLU A 372 16.44 24.74 -11.23
C GLU A 372 15.36 24.53 -12.29
N ARG A 373 14.78 23.33 -12.35
CA ARG A 373 13.69 22.98 -13.29
C ARG A 373 12.40 23.76 -13.02
N THR A 374 12.10 24.04 -11.75
CA THR A 374 10.85 24.70 -11.33
C THR A 374 10.98 26.20 -11.12
N ALA A 375 12.19 26.76 -11.26
CA ALA A 375 12.45 28.18 -11.09
C ALA A 375 11.61 29.00 -12.08
N GLN A 376 10.69 29.81 -11.56
CA GLN A 376 9.87 30.72 -12.35
C GLN A 376 10.64 32.01 -12.65
N THR A 377 10.49 32.52 -13.87
CA THR A 377 11.06 33.82 -14.28
C THR A 377 10.57 34.93 -13.34
N GLY A 378 11.49 35.58 -12.63
CA GLY A 378 11.20 36.70 -11.72
C GLY A 378 11.17 36.34 -10.23
N GLN A 379 11.33 35.06 -9.85
CA GLN A 379 11.61 34.67 -8.46
C GLN A 379 13.12 34.59 -8.21
N PRO A 380 13.58 34.74 -6.94
CA PRO A 380 14.98 34.49 -6.59
C PRO A 380 15.37 33.10 -7.05
N SER A 381 16.55 32.98 -7.65
CA SER A 381 17.07 31.68 -8.06
C SER A 381 17.13 30.73 -6.86
N PRO A 382 16.92 29.42 -7.06
CA PRO A 382 17.09 28.43 -6.01
C PRO A 382 18.37 28.61 -5.20
N THR A 383 19.48 28.88 -5.88
CA THR A 383 20.79 29.14 -5.27
C THR A 383 20.77 30.36 -4.34
N GLU A 384 20.07 31.43 -4.72
CA GLU A 384 19.90 32.60 -3.84
C GLU A 384 19.02 32.28 -2.63
N GLN A 385 17.96 31.48 -2.81
CA GLN A 385 17.10 31.07 -1.69
C GLN A 385 17.89 30.20 -0.70
N ILE A 386 18.64 29.23 -1.20
CA ILE A 386 19.54 28.37 -0.41
C ILE A 386 20.55 29.24 0.34
N ALA A 387 21.25 30.14 -0.35
CA ALA A 387 22.23 31.02 0.27
C ALA A 387 21.62 31.94 1.35
N GLN A 388 20.37 32.39 1.18
CA GLN A 388 19.64 33.16 2.20
C GLN A 388 19.36 32.32 3.44
N TYR A 389 18.92 31.07 3.27
CA TYR A 389 18.72 30.16 4.40
C TYR A 389 20.04 29.83 5.10
N GLU A 390 21.11 29.52 4.35
CA GLU A 390 22.45 29.26 4.88
C GLU A 390 22.98 30.45 5.70
N LYS A 391 22.76 31.67 5.19
CA LYS A 391 23.10 32.90 5.91
C LYS A 391 22.29 33.08 7.19
N LEU A 392 21.01 32.72 7.18
CA LEU A 392 20.12 32.81 8.35
C LEU A 392 20.55 31.82 9.44
N ILE A 393 20.88 30.58 9.07
CA ILE A 393 21.29 29.54 10.03
C ILE A 393 22.78 29.61 10.40
N GLY A 394 23.59 30.35 9.63
CA GLY A 394 25.04 30.48 9.84
C GLY A 394 25.83 29.21 9.50
N LEU A 395 25.28 28.37 8.62
CA LEU A 395 25.84 27.09 8.19
C LEU A 395 25.62 26.91 6.69
N THR A 396 26.56 26.21 6.07
CA THR A 396 26.44 25.78 4.67
C THR A 396 25.95 24.34 4.62
N ILE A 397 25.05 24.03 3.70
CA ILE A 397 24.52 22.68 3.54
C ILE A 397 25.65 21.76 3.08
N GLU A 398 26.37 22.13 2.02
CA GLU A 398 27.46 21.33 1.46
C GLU A 398 28.72 21.27 2.36
N GLY A 399 29.01 22.34 3.10
CA GLY A 399 30.22 22.42 3.93
C GLY A 399 30.03 21.93 5.37
N ASP A 400 28.85 22.15 5.96
CA ASP A 400 28.58 21.83 7.36
C ASP A 400 27.60 20.65 7.53
N ILE A 401 26.50 20.58 6.77
CA ILE A 401 25.42 19.61 7.01
C ILE A 401 25.72 18.25 6.36
N LEU A 402 25.91 18.20 5.03
CA LEU A 402 26.11 16.93 4.31
C LEU A 402 27.32 16.14 4.83
N PRO A 403 28.49 16.76 5.11
CA PRO A 403 29.65 16.02 5.60
C PRO A 403 29.51 15.56 7.06
N ALA A 404 28.54 16.07 7.82
CA ALA A 404 28.31 15.65 9.20
C ALA A 404 27.81 14.21 9.28
N PHE A 405 27.07 13.76 8.26
CA PHE A 405 26.34 12.50 8.29
C PHE A 405 26.92 11.47 7.31
N GLY A 406 26.86 10.21 7.72
CA GLY A 406 27.16 9.06 6.88
C GLY A 406 25.92 8.58 6.13
N LYS A 407 26.05 7.41 5.47
CA LYS A 407 24.98 6.85 4.64
C LYS A 407 24.00 5.95 5.38
N GLU A 408 24.22 5.70 6.67
CA GLU A 408 23.30 4.86 7.44
C GLU A 408 22.26 5.69 8.20
N ILE A 409 21.02 5.25 8.08
CA ILE A 409 19.87 5.79 8.80
C ILE A 409 18.98 4.64 9.26
N GLY A 410 18.26 4.86 10.35
CA GLY A 410 17.26 3.92 10.79
C GLY A 410 16.57 4.38 12.05
N GLY A 411 15.85 3.45 12.66
CA GLY A 411 15.14 3.70 13.90
C GLY A 411 14.39 2.47 14.37
N TYR A 412 13.81 2.58 15.56
CA TYR A 412 12.96 1.54 16.11
C TYR A 412 11.79 2.15 16.90
N LEU A 413 10.69 1.40 16.92
CA LEU A 413 9.51 1.65 17.75
C LEU A 413 9.50 0.62 18.88
N ASN A 414 9.47 1.08 20.12
CA ASN A 414 9.47 0.20 21.29
C ASN A 414 8.07 -0.16 21.78
N THR A 415 7.16 0.82 21.85
CA THR A 415 5.75 0.62 22.20
C THR A 415 4.95 1.89 21.90
N VAL A 416 3.64 1.86 22.14
CA VAL A 416 2.77 3.04 22.18
C VAL A 416 2.06 3.09 23.52
N HIS A 417 2.23 4.19 24.24
CA HIS A 417 1.57 4.45 25.52
C HIS A 417 0.20 5.08 25.32
N LEU A 418 -0.81 4.53 25.98
CA LEU A 418 -2.22 4.91 25.86
C LEU A 418 -2.83 5.39 27.19
N ASP A 419 -2.05 5.40 28.27
CA ASP A 419 -2.43 5.90 29.59
C ASP A 419 -2.53 7.43 29.65
N GLN A 420 -2.12 8.11 28.58
CA GLN A 420 -2.14 9.57 28.43
C GLN A 420 -3.38 10.04 27.66
N LYS A 421 -3.61 11.36 27.63
CA LYS A 421 -4.73 11.97 26.89
C LYS A 421 -4.71 11.68 25.39
N PHE A 422 -3.55 11.35 24.85
CA PHE A 422 -3.33 10.98 23.46
C PHE A 422 -2.25 9.88 23.37
N PRO A 423 -2.29 9.00 22.36
CA PRO A 423 -1.27 7.98 22.15
C PRO A 423 0.12 8.58 21.97
N ILE A 424 1.11 8.06 22.68
CA ILE A 424 2.50 8.54 22.60
C ILE A 424 3.41 7.37 22.21
N PRO A 425 4.00 7.38 20.99
CA PRO A 425 4.92 6.33 20.59
C PRO A 425 6.29 6.49 21.25
N GLU A 426 6.91 5.38 21.60
CA GLU A 426 8.32 5.32 21.97
C GLU A 426 9.17 5.09 20.72
N LEU A 427 9.48 6.18 20.02
CA LEU A 427 10.25 6.16 18.79
C LEU A 427 11.67 6.70 19.02
N LEU A 428 12.66 5.99 18.46
CA LEU A 428 14.03 6.47 18.33
C LEU A 428 14.47 6.37 16.87
N LEU A 429 15.07 7.44 16.36
CA LEU A 429 15.75 7.51 15.07
C LEU A 429 17.25 7.63 15.28
N PHE A 430 18.04 7.08 14.37
CA PHE A 430 19.48 7.24 14.39
C PHE A 430 20.02 7.55 13.00
N LEU A 431 21.08 8.38 12.95
CA LEU A 431 21.82 8.72 11.75
C LEU A 431 23.30 8.49 11.98
N LYS A 432 24.00 7.84 11.04
CA LYS A 432 25.45 7.68 11.10
C LYS A 432 26.11 9.06 11.05
N ILE A 433 27.15 9.23 11.83
CA ILE A 433 27.94 10.46 11.88
C ILE A 433 29.30 10.18 11.22
N ASN A 434 29.69 11.08 10.32
CA ASN A 434 31.04 11.15 9.77
C ASN A 434 31.88 12.22 10.49
N ASP A 435 31.25 13.35 10.86
CA ASP A 435 31.89 14.45 11.59
C ASP A 435 31.02 14.90 12.77
N ARG A 436 31.42 14.47 13.97
CA ARG A 436 30.70 14.77 15.20
C ARG A 436 30.70 16.25 15.53
N GLN A 437 31.79 16.98 15.25
CA GLN A 437 31.86 18.41 15.57
C GLN A 437 30.87 19.20 14.73
N LYS A 438 30.73 18.85 13.44
CA LYS A 438 29.71 19.43 12.58
C LYS A 438 28.31 19.09 13.07
N ALA A 439 28.03 17.82 13.38
CA ALA A 439 26.73 17.42 13.93
C ALA A 439 26.38 18.18 15.23
N GLU A 440 27.34 18.34 16.16
CA GLU A 440 27.17 19.13 17.38
C GLU A 440 26.90 20.62 17.08
N LYS A 441 27.58 21.20 16.08
CA LYS A 441 27.33 22.57 15.61
C LYS A 441 25.90 22.73 15.08
N LEU A 442 25.37 21.75 14.33
CA LEU A 442 23.98 21.74 13.86
C LEU A 442 23.00 21.77 15.03
N LEU A 443 23.20 20.87 16.00
CA LEU A 443 22.33 20.77 17.18
C LEU A 443 22.45 21.99 18.10
N GLY A 444 23.59 22.66 18.08
CA GLY A 444 23.82 23.94 18.76
C GLY A 444 22.83 25.03 18.32
N LEU A 445 22.39 25.03 17.06
CA LEU A 445 21.40 26.00 16.57
C LEU A 445 20.03 25.83 17.25
N ALA A 446 19.62 24.58 17.51
CA ALA A 446 18.39 24.28 18.23
C ALA A 446 18.52 24.63 19.72
N ARG A 447 19.69 24.38 20.32
CA ARG A 447 19.96 24.70 21.74
C ARG A 447 19.97 26.19 22.06
N ASN A 448 20.36 27.01 21.09
CA ASN A 448 20.45 28.46 21.26
C ASN A 448 19.12 29.19 21.01
N GLN A 449 18.03 28.46 20.72
CA GLN A 449 16.70 29.07 20.56
C GLN A 449 16.12 29.48 21.93
N PRO A 450 15.65 30.72 22.11
CA PRO A 450 15.21 31.23 23.41
C PRO A 450 13.93 30.57 23.95
N ILE A 451 13.18 29.88 23.10
CA ILE A 451 11.90 29.25 23.43
C ILE A 451 12.11 27.83 24.03
N VAL A 452 13.27 27.21 23.79
CA VAL A 452 13.51 25.80 24.12
C VAL A 452 14.67 25.68 25.10
N VAL A 453 14.37 25.23 26.33
CA VAL A 453 15.41 25.00 27.35
C VAL A 453 15.81 23.52 27.34
N PHE A 454 17.00 23.26 26.80
CA PHE A 454 17.61 21.94 26.86
C PHE A 454 18.20 21.68 28.25
N GLN A 455 17.94 20.48 28.76
CA GLN A 455 18.61 19.89 29.92
C GLN A 455 19.64 18.86 29.44
N SER A 456 20.66 18.64 30.25
CA SER A 456 21.69 17.62 29.98
C SER A 456 21.82 16.69 31.19
N GLU A 457 21.95 15.40 30.93
CA GLU A 457 22.13 14.34 31.94
C GLU A 457 23.23 13.40 31.47
N GLU A 458 24.21 13.09 32.32
CA GLU A 458 25.20 12.03 32.06
C GLU A 458 24.63 10.68 32.46
N TYR A 459 24.61 9.72 31.53
CA TYR A 459 24.10 8.37 31.77
C TYR A 459 25.04 7.33 31.17
N ASN A 460 25.63 6.48 32.01
CA ASN A 460 26.59 5.44 31.59
C ASN A 460 27.70 5.95 30.64
N GLY A 461 28.20 7.17 30.90
CA GLY A 461 29.26 7.80 30.12
C GLY A 461 28.80 8.46 28.80
N VAL A 462 27.49 8.54 28.57
CA VAL A 462 26.88 9.24 27.43
C VAL A 462 26.09 10.44 27.91
N THR A 463 26.38 11.62 27.36
CA THR A 463 25.60 12.84 27.59
C THR A 463 24.28 12.78 26.82
N LEU A 464 23.16 12.77 27.54
CA LEU A 464 21.82 12.89 26.99
C LEU A 464 21.39 14.35 27.03
N ASN A 465 20.89 14.88 25.92
CA ASN A 465 20.34 16.24 25.86
C ASN A 465 18.85 16.17 25.54
N TYR A 466 17.99 16.75 26.36
CA TYR A 466 16.54 16.62 26.19
C TYR A 466 15.79 17.87 26.63
N ILE A 467 14.56 18.00 26.17
CA ILE A 467 13.64 19.09 26.52
C ILE A 467 12.59 18.53 27.47
N THR A 468 12.28 19.23 28.56
CA THR A 468 11.15 18.86 29.43
C THR A 468 9.95 19.72 29.03
N LEU A 469 8.88 19.10 28.55
CA LEU A 469 7.65 19.80 28.18
C LEU A 469 6.62 19.71 29.30
N PRO A 470 5.83 20.77 29.57
CA PRO A 470 4.81 20.75 30.63
C PRO A 470 3.57 19.90 30.27
N LEU A 471 3.57 19.23 29.11
CA LEU A 471 2.42 18.54 28.55
C LEU A 471 2.30 17.07 29.00
N ALA A 472 3.40 16.42 29.40
CA ALA A 472 3.44 15.10 30.03
C ALA A 472 4.87 14.72 30.44
N ASP A 473 5.05 14.05 31.59
CA ASP A 473 6.36 13.54 32.06
C ASP A 473 7.00 12.54 31.08
N TYR A 474 6.19 11.95 30.19
CA TYR A 474 6.61 10.96 29.20
C TYR A 474 7.16 11.55 27.90
N VAL A 475 6.93 12.85 27.61
CA VAL A 475 7.40 13.49 26.38
C VAL A 475 8.61 14.35 26.69
N SER A 476 9.79 13.77 26.46
CA SER A 476 11.07 14.43 26.68
C SER A 476 11.96 14.28 25.45
N PRO A 477 11.61 14.95 24.33
CA PRO A 477 12.34 14.80 23.09
C PRO A 477 13.79 15.19 23.31
N GLY A 478 14.69 14.38 22.79
CA GLY A 478 16.11 14.54 23.07
C GLY A 478 16.98 13.79 22.08
N TYR A 479 18.29 13.98 22.24
CA TYR A 479 19.29 13.33 21.43
C TYR A 479 20.50 12.89 22.27
N ALA A 480 21.24 11.93 21.75
CA ALA A 480 22.52 11.48 22.29
C ALA A 480 23.45 10.98 21.17
N PHE A 481 24.75 11.10 21.40
CA PHE A 481 25.78 10.49 20.56
C PHE A 481 26.12 9.11 21.12
N ILE A 482 25.64 8.04 20.48
CA ILE A 482 25.85 6.66 20.91
C ILE A 482 26.65 5.93 19.84
N ASN A 483 27.87 5.50 20.17
CA ASN A 483 28.86 5.04 19.20
C ASN A 483 29.05 6.08 18.07
N ASP A 484 28.94 5.65 16.82
CA ASP A 484 29.08 6.51 15.64
C ASP A 484 27.73 7.09 15.16
N TYR A 485 26.69 7.10 16.00
CA TYR A 485 25.35 7.53 15.60
C TYR A 485 24.86 8.72 16.42
N LEU A 486 24.20 9.65 15.73
CA LEU A 486 23.32 10.64 16.35
C LEU A 486 21.98 9.95 16.55
N THR A 487 21.58 9.75 17.81
CA THR A 487 20.28 9.18 18.17
C THR A 487 19.34 10.29 18.61
N ILE A 488 18.09 10.26 18.14
CA ILE A 488 17.04 11.24 18.46
C ILE A 488 15.81 10.46 18.88
N ALA A 489 15.23 10.79 20.03
CA ALA A 489 14.08 10.07 20.55
C ALA A 489 13.01 11.03 21.09
N LEU A 490 11.76 10.54 21.15
CA LEU A 490 10.63 11.29 21.72
C LEU A 490 10.67 11.35 23.26
N ASN A 491 11.44 10.48 23.89
CA ASN A 491 11.64 10.47 25.33
C ASN A 491 13.07 10.05 25.69
N LYS A 492 13.56 10.50 26.85
CA LYS A 492 14.93 10.18 27.29
C LYS A 492 15.12 8.71 27.71
N ALA A 493 14.04 8.00 28.07
CA ALA A 493 14.12 6.59 28.45
C ALA A 493 14.57 5.72 27.26
N MET A 494 14.14 6.07 26.04
CA MET A 494 14.56 5.43 24.81
C MET A 494 16.06 5.60 24.54
N LEU A 495 16.61 6.80 24.76
CA LEU A 495 18.05 7.03 24.65
C LEU A 495 18.83 6.18 25.66
N LYS A 496 18.36 6.12 26.92
CA LYS A 496 18.96 5.27 27.96
C LYS A 496 18.95 3.79 27.58
N SER A 497 17.82 3.31 27.05
CA SER A 497 17.67 1.93 26.57
C SER A 497 18.71 1.60 25.48
N SER A 498 18.89 2.46 24.48
CA SER A 498 19.95 2.28 23.48
C SER A 498 21.37 2.31 24.07
N VAL A 499 21.64 3.16 25.07
CA VAL A 499 22.93 3.17 25.77
C VAL A 499 23.17 1.84 26.50
N ASP A 500 22.16 1.31 27.19
CA ASP A 500 22.26 0.06 27.94
C ASP A 500 22.46 -1.15 27.01
N VAL A 501 21.79 -1.20 25.86
CA VAL A 501 22.01 -2.26 24.86
C VAL A 501 23.41 -2.14 24.25
N SER A 502 23.81 -0.93 23.87
CA SER A 502 25.10 -0.69 23.21
C SER A 502 26.31 -1.02 24.10
N SER A 503 26.16 -0.86 25.42
CA SER A 503 27.18 -1.19 26.43
C SER A 503 27.12 -2.65 26.89
N GLY A 504 26.11 -3.40 26.45
CA GLY A 504 25.86 -4.79 26.87
C GLY A 504 25.25 -4.93 28.26
N ALA A 505 24.77 -3.84 28.87
CA ALA A 505 24.05 -3.85 30.14
C ALA A 505 22.61 -4.39 30.01
N ALA A 506 22.03 -4.34 28.81
CA ALA A 506 20.72 -4.90 28.48
C ALA A 506 20.79 -5.79 27.22
N ALA A 507 19.82 -6.70 27.08
CA ALA A 507 19.69 -7.52 25.87
C ALA A 507 19.17 -6.70 24.69
N GLY A 508 19.72 -6.95 23.50
CA GLY A 508 19.25 -6.33 22.26
C GLY A 508 18.18 -7.15 21.55
N ILE A 509 17.67 -6.60 20.44
CA ILE A 509 16.61 -7.23 19.60
C ILE A 509 16.98 -8.63 19.11
N THR A 510 18.26 -8.95 18.96
CA THR A 510 18.71 -10.29 18.56
C THR A 510 18.38 -11.38 19.60
N GLY A 511 18.06 -10.99 20.84
CA GLY A 511 17.55 -11.88 21.89
C GLY A 511 16.02 -12.01 21.92
N ASN A 512 15.28 -11.29 21.07
CA ASN A 512 13.82 -11.40 20.97
C ASN A 512 13.42 -12.68 20.22
N ALA A 513 12.45 -13.43 20.75
CA ALA A 513 12.03 -14.71 20.17
C ALA A 513 11.32 -14.52 18.81
N SER A 514 10.44 -13.53 18.71
CA SER A 514 9.74 -13.14 17.48
C SER A 514 10.73 -12.68 16.40
N PHE A 515 11.75 -11.90 16.78
CA PHE A 515 12.87 -11.55 15.88
C PHE A 515 13.62 -12.78 15.40
N GLN A 516 13.98 -13.70 16.31
CA GLN A 516 14.68 -14.93 15.96
C GLN A 516 13.87 -15.84 15.03
N ALA A 517 12.54 -15.89 15.18
CA ALA A 517 11.66 -16.69 14.34
C ALA A 517 11.70 -16.26 12.86
N VAL A 518 11.97 -14.97 12.59
CA VAL A 518 12.09 -14.41 11.24
C VAL A 518 13.53 -14.02 10.86
N ASN A 519 14.51 -14.22 11.75
CA ASN A 519 15.92 -13.88 11.50
C ASN A 519 16.62 -14.93 10.62
N GLN A 520 16.27 -14.93 9.33
CA GLN A 520 16.88 -15.77 8.29
C GLN A 520 18.00 -15.02 7.55
N GLY A 521 18.82 -14.28 8.31
CA GLY A 521 19.92 -13.47 7.77
C GLY A 521 19.81 -11.97 8.02
N LEU A 522 18.91 -11.49 8.89
CA LEU A 522 18.75 -10.06 9.20
C LEU A 522 20.00 -9.41 9.82
N THR A 523 20.92 -10.23 10.32
CA THR A 523 22.23 -9.78 10.84
C THR A 523 23.38 -9.95 9.84
N ALA A 524 23.10 -10.44 8.63
CA ALA A 524 24.08 -10.56 7.56
C ALA A 524 24.37 -9.19 6.93
N ASP A 525 25.39 -9.13 6.08
CA ASP A 525 25.71 -7.93 5.33
C ASP A 525 24.59 -7.63 4.32
N GLY A 526 24.18 -6.37 4.25
CA GLY A 526 23.12 -5.93 3.35
C GLY A 526 23.10 -4.42 3.21
N ILE A 527 22.10 -3.92 2.50
CA ILE A 527 21.86 -2.49 2.31
C ILE A 527 20.61 -1.98 3.03
N GLY A 528 19.78 -2.90 3.53
CA GLY A 528 18.59 -2.56 4.30
C GLY A 528 18.06 -3.75 5.08
N VAL A 529 17.48 -3.46 6.24
CA VAL A 529 16.82 -4.42 7.12
C VAL A 529 15.53 -3.78 7.64
N MET A 530 14.44 -4.55 7.64
CA MET A 530 13.20 -4.21 8.32
C MET A 530 12.77 -5.38 9.19
N TYR A 531 12.23 -5.10 10.37
CA TYR A 531 11.60 -6.07 11.25
C TYR A 531 10.35 -5.45 11.87
N LEU A 532 9.29 -6.25 11.98
CA LEU A 532 8.02 -5.91 12.60
C LEU A 532 7.51 -7.11 13.40
N GLU A 533 7.14 -6.88 14.65
CA GLU A 533 6.36 -7.78 15.50
C GLU A 533 4.88 -7.49 15.26
N ILE A 534 4.32 -8.14 14.23
CA ILE A 534 3.06 -7.70 13.59
C ILE A 534 1.86 -7.90 14.52
N ASP A 535 1.85 -8.95 15.33
CA ASP A 535 0.79 -9.25 16.28
C ASP A 535 0.68 -8.20 17.38
N GLU A 536 1.79 -7.84 18.00
CA GLU A 536 1.88 -6.78 19.00
C GLU A 536 1.56 -5.41 18.38
N LEU A 537 2.05 -5.11 17.18
CA LEU A 537 1.68 -3.89 16.45
C LEU A 537 0.18 -3.83 16.17
N ALA A 538 -0.43 -4.93 15.72
CA ALA A 538 -1.86 -5.03 15.47
C ALA A 538 -2.66 -4.82 16.76
N PHE A 539 -2.18 -5.37 17.89
CA PHE A 539 -2.76 -5.10 19.20
C PHE A 539 -2.68 -3.61 19.56
N LYS A 540 -1.53 -2.95 19.38
CA LYS A 540 -1.41 -1.49 19.63
C LYS A 540 -2.30 -0.65 18.72
N ILE A 541 -2.41 -0.99 17.44
CA ILE A 541 -3.30 -0.32 16.49
C ILE A 541 -4.77 -0.46 16.95
N ASN A 542 -5.17 -1.66 17.40
CA ASN A 542 -6.51 -1.87 17.95
C ASN A 542 -6.79 -0.92 19.11
N SER A 543 -5.88 -0.84 20.08
CA SER A 543 -6.05 0.02 21.25
C SER A 543 -6.02 1.52 20.91
N ILE A 544 -5.25 1.94 19.88
CA ILE A 544 -5.30 3.32 19.36
C ILE A 544 -6.67 3.62 18.73
N LEU A 545 -7.26 2.67 18.01
CA LEU A 545 -8.57 2.85 17.40
C LEU A 545 -9.68 2.89 18.46
N GLU A 546 -9.60 2.06 19.49
CA GLU A 546 -10.49 2.11 20.66
C GLU A 546 -10.42 3.50 21.32
N TRP A 547 -9.22 3.97 21.65
CA TRP A 547 -9.01 5.33 22.17
C TRP A 547 -9.56 6.41 21.23
N SER A 548 -9.32 6.29 19.92
CA SER A 548 -9.80 7.26 18.92
C SER A 548 -11.32 7.27 18.84
N ASN A 549 -11.97 6.11 18.96
CA ASN A 549 -13.42 5.98 18.94
C ASN A 549 -14.05 6.53 20.24
N GLU A 550 -13.42 6.30 21.40
CA GLU A 550 -13.84 6.89 22.67
C GLU A 550 -13.72 8.43 22.64
N TRP A 551 -12.59 8.94 22.14
CA TRP A 551 -12.39 10.38 21.96
C TRP A 551 -13.40 10.99 20.99
N ALA A 552 -13.65 10.33 19.84
CA ALA A 552 -14.63 10.77 18.87
C ALA A 552 -16.04 10.80 19.49
N THR A 553 -16.41 9.76 20.24
CA THR A 553 -17.72 9.67 20.92
C THR A 553 -17.86 10.76 21.99
N ALA A 554 -16.84 11.01 22.80
CA ALA A 554 -16.85 12.09 23.78
C ALA A 554 -16.96 13.48 23.10
N ASN A 555 -16.29 13.65 21.95
CA ASN A 555 -16.39 14.87 21.16
C ASN A 555 -17.78 15.03 20.51
N ASP A 556 -18.39 13.94 20.04
CA ASP A 556 -19.75 13.92 19.49
C ASP A 556 -20.77 14.32 20.57
N GLN A 557 -20.63 13.77 21.80
CA GLN A 557 -21.46 14.17 22.94
C GLN A 557 -21.29 15.64 23.31
N LYS A 558 -20.05 16.17 23.30
CA LYS A 558 -19.80 17.60 23.54
C LYS A 558 -20.44 18.48 22.47
N LYS A 559 -20.32 18.10 21.20
CA LYS A 559 -20.95 18.82 20.08
C LYS A 559 -22.46 18.81 20.20
N GLU A 560 -23.06 17.66 20.52
CA GLU A 560 -24.51 17.56 20.69
C GLU A 560 -24.99 18.38 21.90
N ALA A 561 -24.30 18.31 23.05
CA ALA A 561 -24.63 19.14 24.21
C ALA A 561 -24.52 20.64 23.90
N PHE A 562 -23.48 21.06 23.16
CA PHE A 562 -23.33 22.45 22.72
C PHE A 562 -24.44 22.86 21.75
N LYS A 563 -24.80 21.99 20.79
CA LYS A 563 -25.87 22.21 19.82
C LYS A 563 -27.22 22.33 20.52
N THR A 564 -27.58 21.42 21.41
CA THR A 564 -28.82 21.50 22.20
C THR A 564 -28.84 22.77 23.06
N GLY A 565 -27.71 23.15 23.67
CA GLY A 565 -27.60 24.41 24.41
C GLY A 565 -27.82 25.64 23.51
N ALA A 566 -27.25 25.64 22.31
CA ALA A 566 -27.44 26.69 21.31
C ALA A 566 -28.90 26.76 20.81
N GLU A 567 -29.56 25.61 20.59
CA GLU A 567 -30.97 25.52 20.19
C GLU A 567 -31.92 26.06 21.28
N LEU A 568 -31.62 25.78 22.56
CA LEU A 568 -32.36 26.36 23.69
C LEU A 568 -32.17 27.87 23.76
N ARG A 569 -30.94 28.37 23.58
CA ARG A 569 -30.67 29.81 23.53
C ARG A 569 -31.39 30.47 22.36
N LEU A 570 -31.35 29.88 21.17
CA LEU A 570 -32.07 30.37 19.99
C LEU A 570 -33.57 30.49 20.28
N THR A 571 -34.16 29.45 20.87
CA THR A 571 -35.57 29.45 21.27
C THR A 571 -35.88 30.57 22.26
N GLN A 572 -35.00 30.82 23.22
CA GLN A 572 -35.16 31.90 24.19
C GLN A 572 -35.06 33.28 23.54
N VAL A 573 -34.09 33.49 22.64
CA VAL A 573 -33.93 34.76 21.90
C VAL A 573 -35.15 35.01 21.01
N GLN A 574 -35.65 34.00 20.31
CA GLN A 574 -36.88 34.09 19.51
C GLN A 574 -38.09 34.49 20.38
N LYS A 575 -38.22 33.91 21.56
CA LYS A 575 -39.27 34.28 22.51
C LYS A 575 -39.14 35.73 22.97
N ASN A 576 -37.93 36.21 23.25
CA ASN A 576 -37.69 37.60 23.63
C ASN A 576 -38.09 38.56 22.49
N ILE A 577 -37.73 38.24 21.24
CA ILE A 577 -38.16 39.01 20.06
C ILE A 577 -39.68 39.09 20.00
N GLU A 578 -40.39 37.98 20.17
CA GLU A 578 -41.86 37.97 20.18
C GLU A 578 -42.46 38.82 21.32
N GLU A 579 -41.85 38.80 22.50
CA GLU A 579 -42.25 39.63 23.65
C GLU A 579 -42.00 41.12 23.38
N ASP A 580 -40.83 41.49 22.84
CA ASP A 580 -40.47 42.87 22.51
C ASP A 580 -41.30 43.41 21.35
N GLU A 581 -41.65 42.59 20.36
CA GLU A 581 -42.58 42.97 19.30
C GLU A 581 -43.97 43.31 19.86
N GLN A 582 -44.44 42.57 20.88
CA GLN A 582 -45.70 42.91 21.57
C GLN A 582 -45.60 44.24 22.31
N ILE A 583 -44.48 44.49 23.00
CA ILE A 583 -44.22 45.76 23.70
C ILE A 583 -44.13 46.92 22.70
N LEU A 584 -43.44 46.74 21.57
CA LEU A 584 -43.34 47.72 20.50
C LEU A 584 -44.73 48.06 19.95
N ASN A 585 -45.54 47.05 19.65
CA ASN A 585 -46.91 47.24 19.15
C ASN A 585 -47.77 48.03 20.15
N ALA A 586 -47.64 47.77 21.45
CA ALA A 586 -48.32 48.53 22.50
C ALA A 586 -47.83 49.99 22.58
N ALA A 587 -46.51 50.21 22.51
CA ALA A 587 -45.91 51.55 22.51
C ALA A 587 -46.34 52.37 21.28
N VAL A 588 -46.37 51.75 20.10
CA VAL A 588 -46.86 52.36 18.85
C VAL A 588 -48.34 52.76 18.95
N ALA A 589 -49.17 51.91 19.56
CA ALA A 589 -50.57 52.24 19.80
C ALA A 589 -50.72 53.43 20.77
N GLU A 590 -49.96 53.44 21.87
CA GLU A 590 -49.94 54.54 22.86
C GLU A 590 -49.48 55.86 22.22
N ARG A 591 -48.42 55.83 21.41
CA ARG A 591 -47.95 57.00 20.66
C ARG A 591 -49.03 57.53 19.73
N LYS A 592 -49.69 56.66 18.95
CA LYS A 592 -50.75 57.07 18.02
C LYS A 592 -51.94 57.71 18.74
N GLU A 593 -52.30 57.22 19.92
CA GLU A 593 -53.28 57.85 20.78
C GLU A 593 -52.81 59.24 21.25
N MET A 594 -51.54 59.34 21.68
CA MET A 594 -50.94 60.61 22.11
C MET A 594 -50.87 61.63 20.96
N GLU A 595 -50.55 61.22 19.73
CA GLU A 595 -50.59 62.08 18.54
C GLU A 595 -51.98 62.62 18.26
N SER A 596 -53.00 61.76 18.39
CA SER A 596 -54.40 62.16 18.24
C SER A 596 -54.79 63.21 19.29
N ARG A 597 -54.30 63.07 20.53
CA ARG A 597 -54.50 64.05 21.62
C ARG A 597 -53.74 65.35 21.38
N VAL A 598 -52.47 65.29 20.95
CA VAL A 598 -51.66 66.46 20.56
C VAL A 598 -52.39 67.25 19.47
N GLN A 599 -52.92 66.58 18.45
CA GLN A 599 -53.64 67.21 17.36
C GLN A 599 -54.95 67.89 17.84
N ALA A 600 -55.75 67.20 18.66
CA ALA A 600 -56.97 67.78 19.21
C ALA A 600 -56.71 69.02 20.10
N VAL A 601 -55.65 68.99 20.92
CA VAL A 601 -55.24 70.13 21.76
C VAL A 601 -54.70 71.28 20.90
N ARG A 602 -53.95 70.97 19.84
CA ARG A 602 -53.44 71.95 18.86
C ARG A 602 -54.59 72.69 18.18
N ASP A 603 -55.63 71.96 17.76
CA ASP A 603 -56.81 72.53 17.11
C ASP A 603 -57.65 73.41 18.07
N SER A 604 -57.50 73.24 19.39
CA SER A 604 -58.16 74.04 20.43
C SER A 604 -57.38 75.29 20.88
N GLY A 605 -56.16 75.51 20.40
CA GLY A 605 -55.34 76.69 20.71
C GLY A 605 -54.69 76.70 22.11
N GLN A 606 -54.60 75.53 22.77
CA GLN A 606 -53.97 75.36 24.09
C GLN A 606 -52.46 75.07 24.00
N ASP A 607 -51.74 75.20 25.12
CA ASP A 607 -50.29 74.94 25.22
C ASP A 607 -49.96 73.45 25.02
N LEU A 608 -49.06 73.17 24.08
CA LEU A 608 -48.65 71.83 23.63
C LEU A 608 -47.38 71.30 24.29
N GLY A 609 -46.62 72.15 25.00
CA GLY A 609 -45.22 71.85 25.35
C GLY A 609 -45.02 70.57 26.18
N MET A 610 -45.98 70.20 27.03
CA MET A 610 -45.92 68.95 27.82
C MET A 610 -46.32 67.70 27.02
N LEU A 611 -47.25 67.84 26.07
CA LEU A 611 -47.71 66.72 25.24
C LEU A 611 -46.69 66.38 24.16
N GLU A 612 -46.06 67.38 23.54
CA GLU A 612 -44.98 67.17 22.56
C GLU A 612 -43.74 66.50 23.20
N LYS A 613 -43.39 66.87 24.44
CA LYS A 613 -42.34 66.18 25.20
C LYS A 613 -42.68 64.72 25.52
N SER A 614 -43.94 64.44 25.82
CA SER A 614 -44.40 63.07 26.10
C SER A 614 -44.40 62.22 24.83
N LEU A 615 -44.79 62.81 23.70
CA LEU A 615 -44.72 62.19 22.39
C LEU A 615 -43.27 61.85 21.98
N ALA A 616 -42.34 62.79 22.17
CA ALA A 616 -40.93 62.56 21.89
C ALA A 616 -40.33 61.42 22.74
N LYS A 617 -40.73 61.31 24.02
CA LYS A 617 -40.32 60.18 24.88
C LYS A 617 -40.88 58.83 24.43
N LEU A 618 -42.12 58.80 23.90
CA LEU A 618 -42.70 57.57 23.34
C LEU A 618 -41.99 57.17 22.04
N GLN A 619 -41.59 58.13 21.21
CA GLN A 619 -40.77 57.88 20.03
C GLN A 619 -39.38 57.32 20.40
N GLU A 620 -38.70 57.95 21.37
CA GLU A 620 -37.41 57.47 21.87
C GLU A 620 -37.51 56.02 22.40
N ARG A 621 -38.58 55.71 23.13
CA ARG A 621 -38.86 54.35 23.61
C ARG A 621 -39.16 53.36 22.47
N GLU A 622 -39.89 53.76 21.44
CA GLU A 622 -40.12 52.91 20.26
C GLU A 622 -38.82 52.59 19.52
N ASP A 623 -37.95 53.59 19.36
CA ASP A 623 -36.66 53.44 18.70
C ASP A 623 -35.71 52.54 19.52
N GLU A 624 -35.73 52.67 20.86
CA GLU A 624 -34.99 51.78 21.78
C GLU A 624 -35.45 50.32 21.64
N ILE A 625 -36.77 50.06 21.73
CA ILE A 625 -37.32 48.70 21.59
C ILE A 625 -37.01 48.11 20.21
N ARG A 626 -37.05 48.93 19.14
CA ARG A 626 -36.71 48.47 17.80
C ARG A 626 -35.23 48.10 17.68
N GLY A 627 -34.34 48.89 18.29
CA GLY A 627 -32.92 48.57 18.36
C GLY A 627 -32.65 47.26 19.09
N ASP A 628 -33.37 46.99 20.19
CA ASP A 628 -33.26 45.74 20.94
C ASP A 628 -33.74 44.50 20.15
N ILE A 629 -34.83 44.66 19.37
CA ILE A 629 -35.32 43.61 18.45
C ILE A 629 -34.29 43.33 17.36
N GLU A 630 -33.73 44.36 16.72
CA GLU A 630 -32.71 44.20 15.67
C GLU A 630 -31.47 43.48 16.20
N ALA A 631 -30.96 43.88 17.38
CA ALA A 631 -29.84 43.20 18.02
C ALA A 631 -30.14 41.73 18.36
N SER A 632 -31.35 41.43 18.80
CA SER A 632 -31.78 40.05 19.09
C SER A 632 -31.91 39.19 17.83
N ILE A 633 -32.33 39.78 16.70
CA ILE A 633 -32.37 39.09 15.39
C ILE A 633 -30.96 38.73 14.93
N ASP A 634 -30.00 39.66 15.06
CA ASP A 634 -28.60 39.41 14.72
C ASP A 634 -28.01 38.29 15.59
N GLU A 635 -28.28 38.31 16.91
CA GLU A 635 -27.87 37.22 17.82
C GLU A 635 -28.46 35.87 17.39
N ALA A 636 -29.75 35.83 17.02
CA ALA A 636 -30.40 34.60 16.57
C ALA A 636 -29.76 34.04 15.29
N LEU A 637 -29.34 34.91 14.35
CA LEU A 637 -28.65 34.51 13.13
C LEU A 637 -27.27 33.91 13.41
N GLU A 638 -26.47 34.53 14.28
CA GLU A 638 -25.16 34.00 14.70
C GLU A 638 -25.26 32.62 15.36
N ILE A 639 -26.26 32.44 16.24
CA ILE A 639 -26.52 31.14 16.88
C ILE A 639 -26.91 30.09 15.83
N GLN A 640 -27.73 30.47 14.84
CA GLN A 640 -28.15 29.56 13.77
C GLN A 640 -26.99 29.15 12.86
N GLU A 641 -26.08 30.05 12.52
CA GLU A 641 -24.86 29.74 11.77
C GLU A 641 -23.95 28.79 12.56
N THR A 642 -23.81 29.03 13.87
CA THR A 642 -23.06 28.17 14.77
C THR A 642 -23.62 26.74 14.76
N ILE A 643 -24.94 26.57 14.91
CA ILE A 643 -25.61 25.26 14.83
C ILE A 643 -25.35 24.57 13.48
N LYS A 644 -25.48 25.31 12.36
CA LYS A 644 -25.19 24.77 11.01
C LYS A 644 -23.74 24.30 10.88
N GLY A 645 -22.78 25.01 11.47
CA GLY A 645 -21.36 24.64 11.46
C GLY A 645 -21.07 23.27 12.09
N TYR A 646 -21.76 22.92 13.17
CA TYR A 646 -21.58 21.63 13.87
C TYR A 646 -22.11 20.43 13.11
N SER A 647 -23.10 20.62 12.23
CA SER A 647 -23.78 19.54 11.51
C SER A 647 -22.99 18.93 10.34
N LYS A 648 -21.88 19.53 9.90
CA LYS A 648 -21.43 19.36 8.52
C LYS A 648 -20.28 18.37 8.22
N ARG A 649 -19.62 17.70 9.17
CA ARG A 649 -18.33 17.04 8.85
C ARG A 649 -17.91 15.77 9.60
N ALA A 650 -18.76 15.15 10.42
CA ALA A 650 -18.39 13.89 11.08
C ALA A 650 -19.27 12.73 10.60
N MET A 651 -18.65 11.57 10.35
CA MET A 651 -19.38 10.32 10.19
C MET A 651 -20.17 10.04 11.48
N PRO A 652 -21.48 9.78 11.40
CA PRO A 652 -22.30 9.42 12.56
C PRO A 652 -21.70 8.25 13.36
N ALA A 653 -21.91 8.24 14.67
CA ALA A 653 -21.32 7.22 15.54
C ALA A 653 -21.77 5.80 15.20
N ASP A 654 -23.01 5.61 14.74
CA ASP A 654 -23.54 4.32 14.29
C ASP A 654 -22.89 3.85 12.98
N GLU A 655 -22.69 4.75 12.02
CA GLU A 655 -21.98 4.45 10.77
C GLU A 655 -20.51 4.13 11.05
N ARG A 656 -19.83 4.93 11.88
CA ARG A 656 -18.46 4.68 12.33
C ARG A 656 -18.34 3.31 13.00
N GLY A 657 -19.27 2.97 13.90
CA GLY A 657 -19.31 1.66 14.55
C GLY A 657 -19.48 0.49 13.57
N LYS A 658 -20.28 0.66 12.51
CA LYS A 658 -20.44 -0.37 11.46
C LYS A 658 -19.12 -0.64 10.73
N TYR A 659 -18.39 0.40 10.31
CA TYR A 659 -17.11 0.23 9.63
C TYR A 659 -16.03 -0.35 10.55
N LEU A 660 -15.94 0.13 11.79
CA LEU A 660 -14.98 -0.38 12.77
C LEU A 660 -15.21 -1.87 13.04
N ASN A 661 -16.44 -2.26 13.38
CA ASN A 661 -16.76 -3.64 13.74
C ASN A 661 -16.84 -4.58 12.54
N GLY A 662 -17.28 -4.08 11.38
CA GLY A 662 -17.48 -4.90 10.19
C GLY A 662 -16.21 -5.10 9.37
N ILE A 663 -15.25 -4.18 9.43
CA ILE A 663 -14.09 -4.20 8.51
C ILE A 663 -12.78 -4.06 9.28
N ILE A 664 -12.64 -2.99 10.07
CA ILE A 664 -11.34 -2.62 10.62
C ILE A 664 -10.88 -3.59 11.71
N TYR A 665 -11.72 -3.88 12.71
CA TYR A 665 -11.35 -4.82 13.77
C TYR A 665 -11.12 -6.24 13.25
N PRO A 666 -11.96 -6.83 12.38
CA PRO A 666 -11.66 -8.12 11.77
C PRO A 666 -10.35 -8.15 10.99
N LEU A 667 -10.03 -7.08 10.22
CA LEU A 667 -8.73 -6.98 9.53
C LEU A 667 -7.56 -6.94 10.52
N ILE A 668 -7.69 -6.20 11.61
CA ILE A 668 -6.66 -6.17 12.66
C ILE A 668 -6.51 -7.53 13.32
N ASP A 669 -7.61 -8.24 13.57
CA ASP A 669 -7.60 -9.59 14.09
C ASP A 669 -6.91 -10.57 13.13
N CYS A 670 -7.00 -10.36 11.80
CA CYS A 670 -6.16 -11.09 10.85
C CYS A 670 -4.68 -10.85 11.13
N PHE A 671 -4.26 -9.59 11.27
CA PHE A 671 -2.85 -9.26 11.50
C PHE A 671 -2.33 -9.73 12.87
N LYS A 672 -3.20 -9.85 13.89
CA LYS A 672 -2.83 -10.47 15.18
C LYS A 672 -2.38 -11.94 15.06
N THR A 673 -2.66 -12.59 13.94
CA THR A 673 -2.22 -13.97 13.67
C THR A 673 -0.85 -14.05 13.02
N VAL A 674 -0.26 -12.91 12.63
CA VAL A 674 1.08 -12.85 12.04
C VAL A 674 2.07 -12.51 13.15
N GLU A 675 2.86 -13.49 13.60
CA GLU A 675 3.81 -13.30 14.71
C GLU A 675 4.92 -12.29 14.33
N GLY A 676 5.45 -12.40 13.11
CA GLY A 676 6.61 -11.61 12.72
C GLY A 676 6.74 -11.42 11.23
N PHE A 677 7.28 -10.27 10.86
CA PHE A 677 7.64 -9.93 9.49
C PHE A 677 9.04 -9.33 9.47
N SER A 678 9.85 -9.71 8.50
CA SER A 678 11.14 -9.07 8.30
C SER A 678 11.55 -9.05 6.84
N THR A 679 12.43 -8.10 6.51
CA THR A 679 13.08 -8.02 5.21
C THR A 679 14.58 -7.79 5.39
N ILE A 680 15.36 -8.35 4.47
CA ILE A 680 16.74 -7.96 4.22
C ILE A 680 16.92 -7.70 2.73
N THR A 681 17.53 -6.57 2.41
CA THR A 681 17.86 -6.19 1.04
C THR A 681 19.37 -6.22 0.85
N THR A 682 19.81 -6.82 -0.25
CA THR A 682 21.20 -6.86 -0.69
C THR A 682 21.30 -6.32 -2.12
N ILE A 683 22.49 -5.86 -2.50
CA ILE A 683 22.77 -5.40 -3.86
C ILE A 683 23.97 -6.13 -4.43
N SER A 684 23.91 -6.45 -5.72
CA SER A 684 24.98 -7.07 -6.49
C SER A 684 25.07 -6.41 -7.88
N GLU A 685 26.07 -6.80 -8.67
CA GLU A 685 26.23 -6.24 -10.02
C GLU A 685 25.02 -6.58 -10.90
N GLY A 686 24.16 -5.59 -11.12
CA GLY A 686 22.97 -5.69 -11.98
C GLY A 686 21.74 -6.33 -11.33
N ALA A 687 21.70 -6.50 -10.01
CA ALA A 687 20.49 -6.92 -9.30
C ALA A 687 20.42 -6.40 -7.86
N MET A 688 19.21 -6.08 -7.41
CA MET A 688 18.87 -5.85 -6.01
C MET A 688 17.93 -6.96 -5.54
N GLU A 689 18.36 -7.70 -4.52
CA GLU A 689 17.61 -8.82 -3.96
C GLU A 689 17.01 -8.41 -2.61
N THR A 690 15.70 -8.60 -2.43
CA THR A 690 15.03 -8.47 -1.15
C THR A 690 14.44 -9.81 -0.72
N ARG A 691 14.85 -10.31 0.45
CA ARG A 691 14.25 -11.49 1.07
C ARG A 691 13.30 -11.05 2.18
N ILE A 692 12.11 -11.62 2.18
CA ILE A 692 11.00 -11.32 3.07
C ILE A 692 10.66 -12.61 3.81
N PHE A 693 10.56 -12.52 5.13
CA PHE A 693 10.21 -13.64 5.98
C PHE A 693 8.97 -13.29 6.80
N THR A 694 7.91 -14.06 6.65
CA THR A 694 6.67 -13.91 7.40
C THR A 694 6.39 -15.17 8.20
N LYS A 695 6.11 -15.01 9.49
CA LYS A 695 5.66 -16.06 10.38
C LYS A 695 4.16 -15.88 10.65
N LEU A 696 3.38 -16.89 10.27
CA LEU A 696 1.91 -16.98 10.42
C LEU A 696 1.53 -17.92 11.56
#